data_AF-A0A9N9MKF7-F1
#
_entry.id   AF-A0A9N9MKF7-F1
#
_cell.length_a   1.000
_cell.length_b   1.000
_cell.length_c   1.000
_cell.angle_alpha   90.00
_cell.angle_beta   90.00
_cell.angle_gamma   90.00
#
_symmetry.space_group_name_H-M   'P 1'
#
loop_
_entity.id
_entity.type
_entity.pdbx_description
1 polymer ?
#
loop_
_entity_poly.entity_id
_entity_poly.type
_entity_poly.pdbx_seq_one_letter_code
_entity_poly.pdbx_strand_id
1 'polypeptide(L)'
;MEVDTENFKTEPDNPSKLKCKLGILTRPDGSALFCEENSANKIKTTWDTIITNIQKKPSKLKENLELEIDIRKITGPTQVANHFAQFYQTIAQKLTEKIKSKKTHTEFLKNVKVNLNRPFSFKEVPEKEVVRITKKLLSKPSSGYDEIPITVIKNTINILRKPITYLINLSLKSDHKEHPLTIFCNLSKAFDCVDHNILLEKLEFYGITNNWFFSYIHGWQIFVEVGQNVNNNLEQIQSTLRPLTCGVTQGSILGPLLFLLYVNDLEINFPSALFTLFADDTSITLREKLLNDLQTEGKQLLDEINDWFAANKLVLNVDRTFNMLFQPNKKIGELNIATENGSVTSQQHLKFLGVYIDNALNWKNHTSSLNKSLSSAIYAIRTAKQNIGREVAMTVYYAYFYSLLQYGVEFWGISVGAKDTFLLQKRAIRAIFSLGRLQSCRAYFKDNKIFTLTNLYIYRTAILMFNERENLTMHSDIHTYFTRGNGAFLPPNFTLEVNRRGPSYMGIKILNNLPRESAVIAAIYGPVEVKTQRILMEKAVIECYYRPKAGLPGVQDRFRESIIKNICETALAASLYPRAAIVLNLQEMQNRGQLISSAINATCLACLDSGIDMKFIFAAVSCFLTQTEEFSFIPPINENNSRGMFVFVFNNTSGSILASHTEGCFSVEQYRRALSLCREESKNIFGFIKTALLAVDKLQ
;
A
#
# COMPACT_ATOMS: atom_id res chain seq x y z
N MET A 1 -12.63 6.94 19.56
CA MET A 1 -12.93 5.61 19.01
C MET A 1 -14.00 4.94 19.85
N GLU A 2 -15.15 4.63 19.24
CA GLU A 2 -16.23 3.84 19.84
C GLU A 2 -15.94 2.35 19.75
N VAL A 3 -16.40 1.57 20.75
CA VAL A 3 -16.59 0.11 20.63
C VAL A 3 -17.86 -0.27 21.40
N ASP A 4 -18.60 -1.20 20.77
CA ASP A 4 -19.91 -1.79 21.07
C ASP A 4 -20.28 -2.04 22.54
N THR A 5 -21.57 -1.79 22.78
CA THR A 5 -22.35 -2.11 23.97
C THR A 5 -23.03 -3.47 23.81
N GLU A 6 -22.43 -4.56 24.24
CA GLU A 6 -23.17 -5.81 24.46
C GLU A 6 -22.49 -6.66 25.55
N ASN A 7 -23.29 -7.10 26.53
CA ASN A 7 -22.98 -7.90 27.73
C ASN A 7 -22.41 -7.15 28.96
N PHE A 8 -23.32 -6.49 29.71
CA PHE A 8 -23.12 -6.07 31.09
C PHE A 8 -23.55 -7.18 32.07
N LYS A 9 -22.60 -8.04 32.43
CA LYS A 9 -22.48 -8.61 33.78
C LYS A 9 -21.10 -8.21 34.27
N THR A 10 -21.05 -7.49 35.39
CA THR A 10 -19.81 -7.01 36.02
C THR A 10 -19.24 -8.13 36.88
N GLU A 11 -18.03 -8.60 36.53
CA GLU A 11 -17.16 -9.29 37.48
C GLU A 11 -16.48 -8.27 38.40
N PRO A 12 -16.14 -8.64 39.66
CA PRO A 12 -15.76 -7.70 40.72
C PRO A 12 -14.47 -6.90 40.45
N ASP A 13 -13.56 -7.39 39.61
CA ASP A 13 -12.19 -6.87 39.52
C ASP A 13 -11.92 -5.89 38.36
N ASN A 14 -12.95 -5.38 37.67
CA ASN A 14 -12.72 -4.61 36.44
C ASN A 14 -13.64 -3.39 36.23
N PRO A 15 -13.43 -2.26 36.94
CA PRO A 15 -14.14 -1.00 36.71
C PRO A 15 -13.80 -0.33 35.36
N SER A 16 -12.93 -0.92 34.54
CA SER A 16 -12.53 -0.42 33.20
C SER A 16 -13.64 -0.44 32.14
N LYS A 17 -14.82 -1.04 32.43
CA LYS A 17 -15.99 -1.01 31.53
C LYS A 17 -16.83 0.27 31.65
N LEU A 18 -16.54 1.18 32.58
CA LEU A 18 -17.02 2.56 32.51
C LEU A 18 -16.04 3.40 31.69
N LYS A 19 -16.19 3.36 30.36
CA LYS A 19 -15.52 4.32 29.46
C LYS A 19 -16.13 5.71 29.67
N CYS A 20 -15.60 6.49 30.61
CA CYS A 20 -15.77 7.94 30.57
C CYS A 20 -14.95 8.46 29.38
N LYS A 21 -15.62 9.11 28.42
CA LYS A 21 -14.98 9.87 27.35
C LYS A 21 -14.12 10.97 27.98
N LEU A 22 -12.79 10.82 27.99
CA LEU A 22 -11.91 11.98 28.12
C LEU A 22 -11.88 12.66 26.75
N GLY A 23 -12.55 13.80 26.65
CA GLY A 23 -12.54 14.67 25.49
C GLY A 23 -12.50 16.12 25.95
N ILE A 24 -11.49 16.86 25.50
CA ILE A 24 -11.43 18.31 25.66
C ILE A 24 -12.48 18.96 24.74
N LEU A 25 -13.21 19.93 25.35
CA LEU A 25 -14.03 21.02 24.81
C LEU A 25 -15.35 20.69 24.07
N THR A 26 -16.46 20.92 24.76
CA THR A 26 -17.68 21.51 24.16
C THR A 26 -18.26 22.59 25.07
N ARG A 27 -18.56 23.76 24.49
CA ARG A 27 -19.48 24.77 25.05
C ARG A 27 -20.89 24.19 25.17
N PRO A 28 -21.72 24.69 26.13
CA PRO A 28 -23.14 24.36 26.22
C PRO A 28 -23.82 24.94 24.97
N ASP A 29 -24.78 24.28 24.33
CA ASP A 29 -26.17 24.28 24.78
C ASP A 29 -26.89 23.08 24.16
N GLY A 30 -27.71 22.40 24.97
CA GLY A 30 -28.61 21.37 24.51
C GLY A 30 -29.83 21.98 23.83
N SER A 31 -29.87 21.94 22.50
CA SER A 31 -31.11 22.04 21.74
C SER A 31 -31.10 21.03 20.61
N ALA A 32 -31.92 19.99 20.75
CA ALA A 32 -32.30 19.15 19.63
C ALA A 32 -33.15 19.98 18.64
N LEU A 33 -32.85 19.82 17.36
CA LEU A 33 -33.46 20.46 16.18
C LEU A 33 -33.11 21.93 15.94
N PHE A 34 -32.69 22.19 14.69
CA PHE A 34 -32.36 23.48 14.07
C PHE A 34 -31.08 24.18 14.53
N CYS A 35 -29.96 23.91 13.83
CA CYS A 35 -28.85 24.85 13.68
C CYS A 35 -27.92 24.43 12.54
N GLU A 36 -28.33 24.63 11.27
CA GLU A 36 -27.39 24.60 10.13
C GLU A 36 -26.64 25.94 9.95
N GLU A 37 -27.07 27.01 10.64
CA GLU A 37 -26.59 28.36 10.33
C GLU A 37 -25.44 28.87 11.23
N ASN A 38 -25.29 28.40 12.47
CA ASN A 38 -24.36 29.00 13.44
C ASN A 38 -23.20 28.12 13.94
N SER A 39 -22.96 26.93 13.37
CA SER A 39 -21.79 26.12 13.76
C SER A 39 -20.54 26.53 12.96
N ALA A 40 -19.45 26.87 13.68
CA ALA A 40 -18.17 27.22 13.07
C ALA A 40 -17.53 26.06 12.30
N ASN A 41 -17.98 24.82 12.55
CA ASN A 41 -17.49 23.62 11.89
C ASN A 41 -18.65 22.74 11.41
N LYS A 42 -19.30 23.21 10.34
CA LYS A 42 -20.48 22.60 9.72
C LYS A 42 -20.34 21.09 9.52
N ILE A 43 -19.16 20.63 9.09
CA ILE A 43 -18.85 19.22 8.81
C ILE A 43 -18.99 18.33 10.05
N LYS A 44 -18.50 18.77 11.22
CA LYS A 44 -18.57 17.97 12.45
C LYS A 44 -20.01 17.82 12.93
N THR A 45 -20.78 18.90 12.91
CA THR A 45 -22.22 18.88 13.24
C THR A 45 -23.03 18.00 12.28
N THR A 46 -22.73 18.02 10.98
CA THR A 46 -23.39 17.12 10.00
C THR A 46 -23.06 15.66 10.32
N TRP A 47 -21.81 15.35 10.66
CA TRP A 47 -21.40 14.01 11.05
C TRP A 47 -22.02 13.54 12.36
N ASP A 48 -22.07 14.38 13.38
CA ASP A 48 -22.70 14.06 14.66
C ASP A 48 -24.20 13.80 14.45
N THR A 49 -24.87 14.57 13.58
CA THR A 49 -26.28 14.36 13.22
C THR A 49 -26.48 13.03 12.49
N ILE A 50 -25.58 12.67 11.58
CA ILE A 50 -25.60 11.39 10.87
C ILE A 50 -25.39 10.23 11.86
N ILE A 51 -24.41 10.31 12.76
CA ILE A 51 -24.12 9.29 13.77
C ILE A 51 -25.31 9.11 14.72
N THR A 52 -25.87 10.21 15.22
CA THR A 52 -27.01 10.19 16.16
C THR A 52 -28.26 9.56 15.52
N ASN A 53 -28.47 9.76 14.22
CA ASN A 53 -29.57 9.12 13.49
C ASN A 53 -29.31 7.65 13.12
N ILE A 54 -28.05 7.25 12.96
CA ILE A 54 -27.65 5.87 12.65
C ILE A 54 -27.67 5.00 13.93
N GLN A 55 -27.19 5.53 15.05
CA GLN A 55 -27.13 4.84 16.33
C GLN A 55 -28.42 5.09 17.12
N LYS A 56 -29.45 4.27 16.85
CA LYS A 56 -30.66 4.28 17.68
C LYS A 56 -30.33 3.88 19.13
N LYS A 57 -30.18 4.87 20.00
CA LYS A 57 -30.84 5.03 21.31
C LYS A 57 -30.36 6.32 21.97
N PRO A 58 -31.22 7.30 22.27
CA PRO A 58 -30.88 8.26 23.31
C PRO A 58 -30.75 7.46 24.60
N SER A 59 -29.53 7.33 25.12
CA SER A 59 -29.34 6.89 26.49
C SER A 59 -30.09 7.88 27.38
N LYS A 60 -31.14 7.44 28.07
CA LYS A 60 -31.67 8.20 29.21
C LYS A 60 -30.48 8.46 30.14
N LEU A 61 -29.99 9.69 30.17
CA LEU A 61 -28.98 10.12 31.14
C LEU A 61 -29.62 9.90 32.51
N LYS A 62 -29.05 8.99 33.31
CA LYS A 62 -29.55 8.72 34.66
C LYS A 62 -29.40 10.00 35.49
N GLU A 63 -30.47 10.40 36.17
CA GLU A 63 -30.51 11.59 37.03
C GLU A 63 -29.55 11.50 38.22
N ASN A 64 -29.10 10.28 38.58
CA ASN A 64 -28.12 10.04 39.64
C ASN A 64 -26.92 9.24 39.11
N LEU A 65 -25.72 9.83 39.20
CA LEU A 65 -24.44 9.16 38.96
C LEU A 65 -24.09 8.32 40.21
N GLU A 66 -24.38 7.02 40.12
CA GLU A 66 -24.04 6.04 41.15
C GLU A 66 -22.96 5.10 40.61
N LEU A 67 -21.87 4.95 41.37
CA LEU A 67 -20.82 3.97 41.10
C LEU A 67 -20.76 2.96 42.24
N GLU A 68 -20.88 1.69 41.88
CA GLU A 68 -20.75 0.56 42.79
C GLU A 68 -19.35 -0.03 42.60
N ILE A 69 -18.54 0.00 43.67
CA ILE A 69 -17.17 -0.48 43.68
C ILE A 69 -17.05 -1.45 44.86
N ASP A 70 -16.78 -2.71 44.55
CA ASP A 70 -16.80 -3.85 45.48
C ASP A 70 -18.14 -3.96 46.25
N ILE A 71 -18.19 -3.39 47.46
CA ILE A 71 -19.32 -3.44 48.42
C ILE A 71 -19.82 -2.01 48.75
N ARG A 72 -19.15 -0.96 48.27
CA ARG A 72 -19.46 0.43 48.61
C ARG A 72 -20.07 1.16 47.41
N LYS A 73 -21.19 1.84 47.65
CA LYS A 73 -21.81 2.76 46.70
C LYS A 73 -21.27 4.16 46.91
N ILE A 74 -20.61 4.70 45.89
CA ILE A 74 -20.19 6.10 45.84
C ILE A 74 -21.33 6.88 45.18
N THR A 75 -21.89 7.83 45.92
CA THR A 75 -22.98 8.69 45.48
C THR A 75 -22.49 10.14 45.46
N GLY A 76 -22.73 10.84 44.35
CA GLY A 76 -22.40 12.25 44.21
C GLY A 76 -21.26 12.52 43.19
N PRO A 77 -21.47 13.45 42.25
CA PRO A 77 -20.57 13.65 41.10
C PRO A 77 -19.16 14.10 41.49
N THR A 78 -18.98 14.88 42.56
CA THR A 78 -17.65 15.27 43.05
C THR A 78 -16.86 14.07 43.58
N GLN A 79 -17.52 13.16 44.29
CA GLN A 79 -16.88 11.95 44.80
C GLN A 79 -16.50 11.01 43.65
N VAL A 80 -17.39 10.89 42.67
CA VAL A 80 -17.14 10.15 41.43
C VAL A 80 -15.94 10.71 40.66
N ALA A 81 -15.90 12.03 40.46
CA ALA A 81 -14.78 12.70 39.78
C ALA A 81 -13.45 12.45 40.51
N ASN A 82 -13.41 12.62 41.83
CA ASN A 82 -12.22 12.38 42.65
C ASN A 82 -11.78 10.91 42.63
N HIS A 83 -12.74 9.97 42.65
CA HIS A 83 -12.43 8.54 42.58
C HIS A 83 -11.81 8.17 41.22
N PHE A 84 -12.37 8.67 40.11
CA PHE A 84 -11.78 8.45 38.79
C PHE A 84 -10.39 9.08 38.69
N ALA A 85 -10.19 10.30 39.20
CA ALA A 85 -8.86 10.93 39.19
C ALA A 85 -7.82 10.10 39.97
N GLN A 86 -8.21 9.54 41.12
CA GLN A 86 -7.37 8.62 41.88
C GLN A 86 -7.12 7.30 41.12
N PHE A 87 -8.12 6.76 40.44
CA PHE A 87 -7.98 5.56 39.63
C PHE A 87 -6.97 5.77 38.50
N TYR A 88 -7.10 6.83 37.71
CA TYR A 88 -6.16 7.12 36.61
C TYR A 88 -4.75 7.44 37.11
N GLN A 89 -4.61 8.05 38.28
CA GLN A 89 -3.31 8.27 38.91
C GLN A 89 -2.62 6.95 39.32
N THR A 90 -3.37 5.99 39.86
CA THR A 90 -2.79 4.80 40.52
C THR A 90 -2.79 3.54 39.66
N ILE A 91 -3.53 3.52 38.55
CA ILE A 91 -3.72 2.30 37.77
C ILE A 91 -2.42 1.74 37.18
N ALA A 92 -1.57 2.59 36.61
CA ALA A 92 -0.29 2.14 36.07
C ALA A 92 0.59 1.55 37.17
N GLN A 93 0.72 2.22 38.32
CA GLN A 93 1.46 1.71 39.47
C GLN A 93 0.94 0.35 39.93
N LYS A 94 -0.38 0.23 40.16
CA LYS A 94 -1.03 -1.03 40.55
C LYS A 94 -0.85 -2.17 39.55
N LEU A 95 -0.77 -1.86 38.26
CA LEU A 95 -0.50 -2.84 37.21
C LEU A 95 0.97 -3.27 37.23
N THR A 96 1.89 -2.31 37.39
CA THR A 96 3.34 -2.55 37.40
C THR A 96 3.86 -3.20 38.69
N GLU A 97 3.20 -3.03 39.83
CA GLU A 97 3.59 -3.70 41.09
C GLU A 97 3.49 -5.22 41.03
N LYS A 98 2.65 -5.74 40.11
CA LYS A 98 2.40 -7.18 39.95
C LYS A 98 3.46 -7.89 39.10
N ILE A 99 4.26 -7.15 38.36
CA ILE A 99 5.28 -7.70 37.45
C ILE A 99 6.67 -7.59 38.07
N LYS A 100 7.49 -8.63 37.84
CA LYS A 100 8.89 -8.67 38.22
C LYS A 100 9.71 -9.10 37.01
N SER A 101 10.79 -8.37 36.76
CA SER A 101 11.73 -8.68 35.69
C SER A 101 13.00 -9.31 36.26
N LYS A 102 13.57 -10.26 35.54
CA LYS A 102 14.87 -10.88 35.80
C LYS A 102 16.02 -9.96 35.36
N LYS A 103 15.80 -9.14 34.32
CA LYS A 103 16.78 -8.19 33.75
C LYS A 103 16.34 -6.73 33.90
N THR A 104 17.28 -5.80 33.78
CA THR A 104 16.96 -4.35 33.72
C THR A 104 16.80 -3.88 32.28
N HIS A 105 16.09 -2.77 32.04
CA HIS A 105 15.93 -2.23 30.68
C HIS A 105 17.27 -1.83 30.05
N THR A 106 18.24 -1.36 30.85
CA THR A 106 19.59 -1.01 30.37
C THR A 106 20.38 -2.23 29.89
N GLU A 107 20.14 -3.43 30.43
CA GLU A 107 20.75 -4.67 29.95
C GLU A 107 20.24 -5.04 28.56
N PHE A 108 18.95 -4.84 28.29
CA PHE A 108 18.38 -5.03 26.95
C PHE A 108 18.91 -3.99 25.94
N LEU A 109 19.15 -2.75 26.37
CA LEU A 109 19.73 -1.72 25.50
C LEU A 109 21.16 -2.05 25.02
N LYS A 110 21.94 -2.85 25.78
CA LYS A 110 23.29 -3.27 25.35
C LYS A 110 23.29 -4.12 24.08
N ASN A 111 22.17 -4.77 23.75
CA ASN A 111 22.04 -5.57 22.54
C ASN A 111 21.85 -4.69 21.29
N VAL A 112 21.51 -3.41 21.46
CA VAL A 112 21.32 -2.46 20.38
C VAL A 112 22.68 -1.96 19.89
N LYS A 113 23.13 -2.46 18.74
CA LYS A 113 24.28 -1.88 18.04
C LYS A 113 23.82 -0.64 17.27
N VAL A 114 24.01 0.54 17.84
CA VAL A 114 23.71 1.82 17.16
C VAL A 114 24.64 1.98 15.97
N ASN A 115 24.16 1.69 14.77
CA ASN A 115 24.84 1.96 13.50
C ASN A 115 24.03 3.04 12.77
N LEU A 116 24.55 4.28 12.75
CA LEU A 116 23.85 5.47 12.21
C LEU A 116 23.64 5.47 10.68
N ASN A 117 23.82 4.34 9.99
CA ASN A 117 23.61 4.25 8.55
C ASN A 117 23.03 2.89 8.12
N ARG A 118 21.71 2.91 7.84
CA ARG A 118 20.86 1.97 7.06
C ARG A 118 20.18 0.81 7.83
N PRO A 119 18.86 0.64 7.68
CA PRO A 119 18.22 -0.65 7.85
C PRO A 119 18.38 -1.51 6.58
N PHE A 120 18.73 -2.77 6.80
CA PHE A 120 18.95 -3.82 5.82
C PHE A 120 17.66 -4.64 5.59
N SER A 121 17.46 -5.15 4.38
CA SER A 121 16.42 -6.10 3.99
C SER A 121 17.04 -7.24 3.19
N PHE A 122 16.67 -8.49 3.47
CA PHE A 122 17.29 -9.68 2.86
C PHE A 122 16.84 -9.87 1.39
N LYS A 123 17.82 -9.91 0.48
CA LYS A 123 17.70 -10.55 -0.85
C LYS A 123 18.59 -11.80 -0.87
N GLU A 124 18.16 -12.82 -1.62
CA GLU A 124 18.91 -14.06 -1.83
C GLU A 124 20.33 -13.78 -2.36
N VAL A 125 21.32 -14.53 -1.88
CA VAL A 125 22.73 -14.32 -2.21
C VAL A 125 23.08 -15.07 -3.50
N PRO A 126 23.46 -14.41 -4.60
CA PRO A 126 23.81 -15.11 -5.84
C PRO A 126 25.22 -15.72 -5.78
N GLU A 127 25.47 -16.79 -6.54
CA GLU A 127 26.80 -17.46 -6.56
C GLU A 127 27.93 -16.51 -6.96
N LYS A 128 27.60 -15.53 -7.81
CA LYS A 128 28.54 -14.50 -8.27
C LYS A 128 28.98 -13.59 -7.12
N GLU A 129 28.12 -13.34 -6.15
CA GLU A 129 28.41 -12.53 -4.98
C GLU A 129 29.35 -13.26 -4.02
N VAL A 130 29.09 -14.54 -3.76
CA VAL A 130 29.97 -15.40 -2.95
C VAL A 130 31.37 -15.46 -3.57
N VAL A 131 31.47 -15.67 -4.89
CA VAL A 131 32.75 -15.67 -5.59
C VAL A 131 33.45 -14.31 -5.54
N ARG A 132 32.70 -13.21 -5.70
CA ARG A 132 33.24 -11.84 -5.66
C ARG A 132 33.80 -11.50 -4.29
N ILE A 133 33.08 -11.83 -3.22
CA ILE A 133 33.48 -11.56 -1.84
C ILE A 133 34.71 -12.40 -1.47
N THR A 134 34.69 -13.71 -1.75
CA THR A 134 35.82 -14.60 -1.45
C THR A 134 37.10 -14.19 -2.16
N LYS A 135 37.00 -13.74 -3.43
CA LYS A 135 38.17 -13.23 -4.18
C LYS A 135 38.73 -11.92 -3.61
N LYS A 136 37.90 -11.10 -2.96
CA LYS A 136 38.30 -9.83 -2.30
C LYS A 136 38.95 -10.00 -0.93
N LEU A 137 38.87 -11.18 -0.30
CA LEU A 137 39.55 -11.45 0.98
C LEU A 137 41.06 -11.22 0.86
N LEU A 138 41.75 -10.76 1.90
CA LEU A 138 43.21 -10.57 1.84
C LEU A 138 43.93 -11.93 1.86
N SER A 139 44.76 -12.22 0.87
CA SER A 139 45.57 -13.46 0.84
C SER A 139 46.67 -13.36 1.90
N LYS A 140 46.44 -13.94 3.07
CA LYS A 140 47.43 -14.02 4.14
C LYS A 140 48.10 -15.41 4.13
N PRO A 141 49.40 -15.51 4.45
CA PRO A 141 50.12 -16.78 4.52
C PRO A 141 49.74 -17.60 5.77
N SER A 142 49.14 -16.97 6.78
CA SER A 142 48.62 -17.65 7.97
C SER A 142 47.19 -18.12 7.75
N SER A 143 46.91 -19.36 8.16
CA SER A 143 45.57 -19.94 8.24
C SER A 143 44.80 -19.39 9.45
N GLY A 144 43.47 -19.49 9.40
CA GLY A 144 42.59 -19.20 10.54
C GLY A 144 42.66 -20.30 11.61
N TYR A 145 41.77 -20.26 12.60
CA TYR A 145 41.69 -21.27 13.67
C TYR A 145 41.35 -22.68 13.14
N ASP A 146 40.80 -22.74 11.93
CA ASP A 146 40.45 -23.91 11.15
C ASP A 146 41.63 -24.49 10.36
N GLU A 147 42.82 -23.89 10.49
CA GLU A 147 44.08 -24.26 9.83
C GLU A 147 44.05 -24.24 8.29
N ILE A 148 42.97 -23.75 7.66
CA ILE A 148 42.85 -23.67 6.21
C ILE A 148 43.33 -22.30 5.70
N PRO A 149 44.34 -22.25 4.81
CA PRO A 149 44.79 -20.98 4.23
C PRO A 149 43.73 -20.35 3.31
N ILE A 150 43.56 -19.02 3.40
CA ILE A 150 42.63 -18.25 2.54
C ILE A 150 42.93 -18.42 1.04
N THR A 151 44.18 -18.70 0.69
CA THR A 151 44.59 -19.05 -0.68
C THR A 151 43.94 -20.33 -1.19
N VAL A 152 43.78 -21.36 -0.34
CA VAL A 152 43.09 -22.61 -0.68
C VAL A 152 41.60 -22.36 -0.91
N ILE A 153 40.96 -21.55 -0.05
CA ILE A 153 39.55 -21.18 -0.18
C ILE A 153 39.32 -20.41 -1.49
N LYS A 154 40.20 -19.47 -1.84
CA LYS A 154 40.11 -18.70 -3.09
C LYS A 154 40.28 -19.56 -4.34
N ASN A 155 41.17 -20.55 -4.30
CA ASN A 155 41.41 -21.43 -5.44
C ASN A 155 40.28 -22.46 -5.61
N THR A 156 39.67 -22.91 -4.52
CA THR A 156 38.59 -23.91 -4.51
C THR A 156 37.19 -23.29 -4.59
N ILE A 157 37.04 -21.96 -4.49
CA ILE A 157 35.73 -21.27 -4.50
C ILE A 157 34.91 -21.55 -5.76
N ASN A 158 35.53 -21.85 -6.91
CA ASN A 158 34.78 -22.19 -8.12
C ASN A 158 34.02 -23.53 -7.99
N ILE A 159 34.50 -24.43 -7.13
CA ILE A 159 33.88 -25.73 -6.81
C ILE A 159 32.94 -25.56 -5.59
N LEU A 160 33.37 -24.81 -4.57
CA LEU A 160 32.62 -24.60 -3.33
C LEU A 160 31.50 -23.54 -3.45
N ARG A 161 31.50 -22.67 -4.47
CA ARG A 161 30.49 -21.60 -4.61
C ARG A 161 29.08 -22.17 -4.66
N LYS A 162 28.87 -23.29 -5.35
CA LYS A 162 27.56 -23.92 -5.47
C LYS A 162 27.05 -24.40 -4.10
N PRO A 163 27.76 -25.26 -3.34
CA PRO A 163 27.31 -25.69 -2.02
C PRO A 163 27.25 -24.57 -0.97
N ILE A 164 28.17 -23.60 -0.99
CA ILE A 164 28.15 -22.46 -0.04
C ILE A 164 27.00 -21.50 -0.35
N THR A 165 26.79 -21.15 -1.61
CA THR A 165 25.65 -20.31 -2.02
C THR A 165 24.34 -21.05 -1.79
N TYR A 166 24.32 -22.37 -2.00
CA TYR A 166 23.19 -23.22 -1.71
C TYR A 166 22.91 -23.31 -0.20
N LEU A 167 23.91 -23.41 0.68
CA LEU A 167 23.75 -23.36 2.14
C LEU A 167 23.29 -21.99 2.63
N ILE A 168 23.87 -20.90 2.13
CA ILE A 168 23.50 -19.51 2.47
C ILE A 168 22.08 -19.19 1.98
N ASN A 169 21.74 -19.63 0.77
CA ASN A 169 20.36 -19.52 0.29
C ASN A 169 19.44 -20.56 0.90
N LEU A 170 19.89 -21.70 1.40
CA LEU A 170 19.06 -22.62 2.19
C LEU A 170 18.71 -22.02 3.56
N SER A 171 19.64 -21.28 4.17
CA SER A 171 19.36 -20.51 5.39
C SER A 171 18.43 -19.32 5.15
N LEU A 172 18.25 -18.86 3.91
CA LEU A 172 17.44 -17.70 3.53
C LEU A 172 16.19 -18.03 2.68
N LYS A 173 16.16 -19.21 2.05
CA LYS A 173 15.08 -19.77 1.22
C LYS A 173 14.62 -21.06 1.87
N SER A 174 14.01 -20.85 3.00
CA SER A 174 13.11 -21.79 3.60
C SER A 174 11.69 -21.50 3.14
N ASP A 175 11.34 -21.96 1.93
CA ASP A 175 9.95 -22.39 1.70
C ASP A 175 9.78 -23.68 2.51
N HIS A 176 9.65 -23.51 3.81
CA HIS A 176 9.60 -24.62 4.71
C HIS A 176 8.16 -25.11 4.77
N LYS A 177 8.01 -26.43 4.95
CA LYS A 177 6.82 -27.07 5.51
C LYS A 177 6.65 -26.63 6.98
N GLU A 178 6.85 -25.35 7.22
CA GLU A 178 6.88 -24.70 8.51
C GLU A 178 5.49 -24.24 8.86
N HIS A 179 5.23 -24.27 10.14
CA HIS A 179 3.99 -23.83 10.72
C HIS A 179 4.21 -22.42 11.26
N PRO A 180 3.68 -21.38 10.58
CA PRO A 180 3.75 -20.03 11.11
C PRO A 180 2.81 -19.91 12.30
N LEU A 181 3.36 -19.66 13.48
CA LEU A 181 2.61 -19.30 14.68
C LEU A 181 2.78 -17.80 14.91
N THR A 182 1.67 -17.09 15.04
CA THR A 182 1.71 -15.67 15.42
C THR A 182 1.08 -15.49 16.79
N ILE A 183 1.79 -14.80 17.68
CA ILE A 183 1.33 -14.39 19.00
C ILE A 183 0.95 -12.92 18.89
N PHE A 184 -0.29 -12.59 19.24
CA PHE A 184 -0.85 -11.24 19.26
C PHE A 184 -0.87 -10.77 20.71
N CYS A 185 0.13 -9.98 21.07
CA CYS A 185 0.29 -9.41 22.40
C CYS A 185 -0.64 -8.21 22.57
N ASN A 186 -1.34 -8.18 23.70
CA ASN A 186 -2.17 -7.04 24.07
C ASN A 186 -1.65 -6.44 25.38
N LEU A 187 -1.20 -5.19 25.34
CA LEU A 187 -0.67 -4.50 26.52
C LEU A 187 -1.80 -3.85 27.33
N SER A 188 -1.73 -3.96 28.65
CA SER A 188 -2.66 -3.29 29.56
C SER A 188 -2.26 -1.83 29.71
N LYS A 189 -3.02 -0.93 29.07
CA LYS A 189 -2.88 0.53 29.20
C LYS A 189 -1.45 1.01 28.89
N ALA A 190 -0.91 0.58 27.75
CA ALA A 190 0.50 0.80 27.38
C ALA A 190 0.97 2.25 27.52
N PHE A 191 0.15 3.22 27.06
CA PHE A 191 0.44 4.65 27.17
C PHE A 191 0.45 5.17 28.61
N ASP A 192 -0.42 4.65 29.48
CA ASP A 192 -0.49 5.04 30.90
C ASP A 192 0.71 4.47 31.69
N CYS A 193 1.26 3.34 31.23
CA CYS A 193 2.32 2.59 31.91
C CYS A 193 3.75 3.05 31.58
N VAL A 194 3.94 4.00 30.65
CA VAL A 194 5.27 4.49 30.27
C VAL A 194 5.97 5.14 31.46
N ASP A 195 7.09 4.58 31.91
CA ASP A 195 7.85 5.16 33.02
C ASP A 195 8.70 6.34 32.56
N HIS A 196 8.61 7.47 33.26
CA HIS A 196 9.30 8.70 32.87
C HIS A 196 10.83 8.57 32.97
N ASN A 197 11.34 7.83 33.95
CA ASN A 197 12.79 7.67 34.12
C ASN A 197 13.36 6.75 33.05
N ILE A 198 12.71 5.60 32.80
CA ILE A 198 13.12 4.67 31.73
C ILE A 198 13.06 5.39 30.37
N LEU A 199 12.03 6.19 30.12
CA LEU A 199 11.92 6.97 28.89
C LEU A 199 13.10 7.94 28.72
N LEU A 200 13.47 8.68 29.77
CA LEU A 200 14.60 9.61 29.73
C LEU A 200 15.93 8.90 29.51
N GLU A 201 16.16 7.78 30.19
CA GLU A 201 17.37 6.96 29.99
C GLU A 201 17.46 6.41 28.55
N LYS A 202 16.33 6.00 27.96
CA LYS A 202 16.28 5.58 26.55
C LYS A 202 16.52 6.74 25.59
N LEU A 203 15.97 7.92 25.86
CA LEU A 203 16.23 9.11 25.05
C LEU A 203 17.72 9.47 25.08
N GLU A 204 18.35 9.45 26.25
CA GLU A 204 19.79 9.66 26.40
C GLU A 204 20.60 8.60 25.63
N PHE A 205 20.21 7.33 25.72
CA PHE A 205 20.82 6.24 24.95
C PHE A 205 20.75 6.47 23.42
N TYR A 206 19.64 7.02 22.93
CA TYR A 206 19.49 7.38 21.51
C TYR A 206 20.18 8.70 21.13
N GLY A 207 20.89 9.34 22.06
CA GLY A 207 21.64 10.58 21.84
C GLY A 207 20.82 11.86 22.02
N ILE A 208 19.63 11.77 22.61
CA ILE A 208 18.74 12.91 22.89
C ILE A 208 18.99 13.37 24.34
N THR A 209 19.95 14.27 24.53
CA THR A 209 20.45 14.70 25.85
C THR A 209 19.87 16.04 26.35
N ASN A 210 18.83 16.58 25.71
CA ASN A 210 18.27 17.89 26.06
C ASN A 210 17.30 17.79 27.26
N ASN A 211 17.53 18.61 28.29
CA ASN A 211 16.67 18.80 29.47
C ASN A 211 15.22 19.20 29.15
N TRP A 212 14.94 19.62 27.91
CA TRP A 212 13.60 19.94 27.45
C TRP A 212 12.62 18.77 27.66
N PHE A 213 13.01 17.52 27.33
CA PHE A 213 12.11 16.36 27.52
C PHE A 213 11.84 16.08 29.00
N PHE A 214 12.83 16.28 29.87
CA PHE A 214 12.64 16.19 31.31
C PHE A 214 11.59 17.21 31.77
N SER A 215 11.72 18.49 31.36
CA SER A 215 10.75 19.54 31.68
C SER A 215 9.37 19.30 31.05
N TYR A 216 9.33 18.65 29.88
CA TYR A 216 8.08 18.36 29.19
C TYR A 216 7.30 17.27 29.88
N ILE A 217 7.92 16.22 30.44
CA ILE A 217 7.17 15.11 31.07
C ILE A 217 6.92 15.32 32.57
N HIS A 218 7.77 16.11 33.24
CA HIS A 218 7.61 16.42 34.66
C HIS A 218 6.67 17.60 34.89
N GLY A 219 5.85 17.54 35.94
CA GLY A 219 4.97 18.64 36.36
C GLY A 219 3.54 18.58 35.79
N TRP A 220 3.20 17.56 35.00
CA TRP A 220 1.82 17.34 34.57
C TRP A 220 0.91 17.00 35.75
N GLN A 221 -0.27 17.59 35.73
CA GLN A 221 -1.36 17.27 36.65
C GLN A 221 -2.59 16.84 35.86
N ILE A 222 -3.34 15.91 36.42
CA ILE A 222 -4.60 15.40 35.89
C ILE A 222 -5.74 15.77 36.81
N PHE A 223 -6.91 15.99 36.21
CA PHE A 223 -8.19 16.06 36.88
C PHE A 223 -9.24 15.37 36.00
N VAL A 224 -10.35 14.98 36.61
CA VAL A 224 -11.50 14.39 35.92
C VAL A 224 -12.68 15.33 36.05
N GLU A 225 -13.38 15.54 34.94
CA GLU A 225 -14.59 16.33 34.90
C GLU A 225 -15.80 15.43 34.64
N VAL A 226 -16.85 15.62 35.43
CA VAL A 226 -18.10 14.87 35.34
C VAL A 226 -19.23 15.87 35.10
N GLY A 227 -19.98 15.67 34.02
CA GLY A 227 -21.19 16.47 33.76
C GLY A 227 -22.36 15.96 34.59
N GLN A 228 -23.04 16.88 35.29
CA GLN A 228 -24.30 16.63 35.97
C GLN A 228 -25.39 17.50 35.35
N ASN A 229 -26.58 16.94 35.16
CA ASN A 229 -27.73 17.70 34.71
C ASN A 229 -28.47 18.24 35.94
N VAL A 230 -28.40 19.55 36.16
CA VAL A 230 -29.10 20.25 37.25
C VAL A 230 -30.05 21.23 36.59
N ASN A 231 -31.36 21.05 36.77
CA ASN A 231 -32.40 21.93 36.20
C ASN A 231 -32.29 22.14 34.67
N ASN A 232 -32.06 21.08 33.90
CA ASN A 232 -31.82 21.10 32.45
C ASN A 232 -30.54 21.84 31.99
N ASN A 233 -29.67 22.24 32.92
CA ASN A 233 -28.34 22.77 32.62
C ASN A 233 -27.27 21.71 32.93
N LEU A 234 -26.32 21.54 31.99
CA LEU A 234 -25.15 20.72 32.19
C LEU A 234 -24.12 21.49 33.04
N GLU A 235 -24.07 21.19 34.33
CA GLU A 235 -23.00 21.67 35.21
C GLU A 235 -21.80 20.71 35.14
N GLN A 236 -20.59 21.28 35.10
CA GLN A 236 -19.34 20.53 35.05
C GLN A 236 -18.69 20.54 36.43
N ILE A 237 -18.48 19.36 37.00
CA ILE A 237 -17.82 19.19 38.31
C ILE A 237 -16.45 18.58 38.10
N GLN A 238 -15.43 19.26 38.61
CA GLN A 238 -14.03 18.84 38.48
C GLN A 238 -13.51 18.18 39.76
N SER A 239 -12.62 17.21 39.60
CA SER A 239 -11.87 16.61 40.69
C SER A 239 -10.76 17.54 41.19
N THR A 240 -10.16 17.18 42.32
CA THR A 240 -8.88 17.77 42.72
C THR A 240 -7.78 17.42 41.72
N LEU A 241 -6.83 18.35 41.53
CA LEU A 241 -5.65 18.14 40.71
C LEU A 241 -4.73 17.10 41.36
N ARG A 242 -4.23 16.17 40.55
CA ARG A 242 -3.33 15.10 40.99
C ARG A 242 -2.12 15.02 40.06
N PRO A 243 -0.89 14.86 40.59
CA PRO A 243 0.30 14.75 39.74
C PRO A 243 0.27 13.45 38.92
N LEU A 244 0.70 13.56 37.66
CA LEU A 244 0.90 12.42 36.76
C LEU A 244 2.32 11.89 36.94
N THR A 245 2.46 10.69 37.50
CA THR A 245 3.75 10.09 37.85
C THR A 245 4.32 9.16 36.79
N CYS A 246 3.48 8.74 35.84
CA CYS A 246 3.84 7.86 34.73
C CYS A 246 2.83 8.04 33.59
N GLY A 247 3.21 7.55 32.42
CA GLY A 247 2.46 7.60 31.19
C GLY A 247 2.79 8.81 30.34
N VAL A 248 2.43 8.71 29.06
CA VAL A 248 2.48 9.83 28.12
C VAL A 248 1.05 10.27 27.80
N THR A 249 0.85 11.57 27.62
CA THR A 249 -0.49 12.14 27.50
C THR A 249 -1.15 11.74 26.17
N GLN A 250 -2.20 10.91 26.26
CA GLN A 250 -3.01 10.54 25.11
C GLN A 250 -3.71 11.78 24.53
N GLY A 251 -3.58 12.00 23.22
CA GLY A 251 -4.09 13.18 22.53
C GLY A 251 -3.08 14.32 22.41
N SER A 252 -1.90 14.23 23.05
CA SER A 252 -0.77 15.11 22.73
C SER A 252 -0.12 14.69 21.41
N ILE A 253 0.51 15.64 20.72
CA ILE A 253 1.23 15.39 19.46
C ILE A 253 2.47 14.51 19.72
N LEU A 254 3.13 14.68 20.88
CA LEU A 254 4.38 13.99 21.21
C LEU A 254 4.19 12.65 21.90
N GLY A 255 3.05 12.41 22.56
CA GLY A 255 2.78 11.16 23.27
C GLY A 255 3.03 9.91 22.41
N PRO A 256 2.48 9.81 21.19
CA PRO A 256 2.76 8.69 20.29
C PRO A 256 4.24 8.53 19.93
N LEU A 257 4.96 9.63 19.66
CA LEU A 257 6.38 9.58 19.33
C LEU A 257 7.21 9.07 20.51
N LEU A 258 6.94 9.58 21.71
CA LEU A 258 7.61 9.14 22.94
C LEU A 258 7.35 7.67 23.23
N PHE A 259 6.13 7.20 23.00
CA PHE A 259 5.80 5.78 23.12
C PHE A 259 6.58 4.93 22.10
N LEU A 260 6.68 5.36 20.84
CA LEU A 260 7.45 4.65 19.82
C LEU A 260 8.94 4.56 20.19
N LEU A 261 9.54 5.67 20.65
CA LEU A 261 10.92 5.68 21.14
C LEU A 261 11.09 4.75 22.35
N TYR A 262 10.09 4.67 23.22
CA TYR A 262 10.11 3.80 24.39
C TYR A 262 10.17 2.32 24.03
N VAL A 263 9.52 1.88 22.94
CA VAL A 263 9.45 0.45 22.56
C VAL A 263 10.41 0.06 21.43
N ASN A 264 11.20 1.01 20.92
CA ASN A 264 11.98 0.84 19.69
C ASN A 264 13.06 -0.26 19.76
N ASP A 265 13.57 -0.60 20.94
CA ASP A 265 14.55 -1.67 21.13
C ASP A 265 13.93 -3.09 21.20
N LEU A 266 12.61 -3.23 21.20
CA LEU A 266 11.93 -4.52 21.37
C LEU A 266 12.37 -5.57 20.33
N GLU A 267 12.22 -5.27 19.04
CA GLU A 267 12.52 -6.22 17.94
C GLU A 267 14.01 -6.63 17.92
N ILE A 268 14.90 -5.71 18.27
CA ILE A 268 16.35 -5.91 18.21
C ILE A 268 16.81 -6.98 19.20
N ASN A 269 16.09 -7.15 20.31
CA ASN A 269 16.40 -8.14 21.33
C ASN A 269 16.05 -9.58 20.93
N PHE A 270 15.27 -9.77 19.86
CA PHE A 270 14.66 -11.07 19.52
C PHE A 270 14.75 -11.38 18.01
N PRO A 271 15.97 -11.51 17.44
CA PRO A 271 16.17 -11.62 16.00
C PRO A 271 15.65 -12.93 15.36
N SER A 272 15.34 -13.95 16.16
CA SER A 272 14.76 -15.21 15.69
C SER A 272 13.28 -15.10 15.33
N ALA A 273 12.60 -14.03 15.78
CA ALA A 273 11.18 -13.84 15.55
C ALA A 273 10.89 -12.61 14.68
N LEU A 274 9.82 -12.69 13.89
CA LEU A 274 9.37 -11.58 13.07
C LEU A 274 8.39 -10.71 13.86
N PHE A 275 8.76 -9.47 14.15
CA PHE A 275 7.87 -8.51 14.82
C PHE A 275 7.08 -7.71 13.78
N THR A 276 5.82 -7.43 14.12
CA THR A 276 5.01 -6.42 13.46
C THR A 276 4.43 -5.54 14.55
N LEU A 277 4.95 -4.32 14.63
CA LEU A 277 4.65 -3.34 15.67
C LEU A 277 3.75 -2.25 15.08
N PHE A 278 2.63 -1.98 15.74
CA PHE A 278 1.77 -0.85 15.42
C PHE A 278 1.30 -0.19 16.73
N ALA A 279 2.04 0.84 17.16
CA ALA A 279 1.88 1.39 18.51
C ALA A 279 1.92 0.26 19.57
N ASP A 280 0.87 0.09 20.35
CA ASP A 280 0.76 -0.94 21.40
C ASP A 280 0.38 -2.33 20.86
N ASP A 281 -0.21 -2.42 19.66
CA ASP A 281 -0.50 -3.69 19.00
C ASP A 281 0.81 -4.33 18.53
N THR A 282 1.22 -5.39 19.24
CA THR A 282 2.45 -6.15 18.94
C THR A 282 2.08 -7.55 18.48
N SER A 283 2.48 -7.94 17.28
CA SER A 283 2.37 -9.33 16.84
C SER A 283 3.74 -9.91 16.51
N ILE A 284 4.00 -11.12 16.99
CA ILE A 284 5.27 -11.82 16.87
C ILE A 284 5.03 -13.11 16.12
N THR A 285 5.70 -13.32 15.00
CA THR A 285 5.57 -14.52 14.18
C THR A 285 6.83 -15.38 14.27
N LEU A 286 6.64 -16.64 14.65
CA LEU A 286 7.62 -17.72 14.63
C LEU A 286 7.34 -18.69 13.49
N ARG A 287 8.36 -19.40 13.04
CA ARG A 287 8.26 -20.40 11.97
C ARG A 287 9.09 -21.62 12.33
N GLU A 288 8.43 -22.75 12.54
CA GLU A 288 9.12 -24.01 12.82
C GLU A 288 8.48 -25.22 12.13
N LYS A 289 9.32 -26.21 11.76
CA LYS A 289 8.90 -27.39 10.96
C LYS A 289 8.07 -28.35 11.78
N LEU A 290 8.47 -28.55 13.02
CA LEU A 290 7.81 -29.45 13.96
C LEU A 290 7.00 -28.62 14.95
N LEU A 291 5.76 -29.03 15.20
CA LEU A 291 4.88 -28.31 16.12
C LEU A 291 5.40 -28.30 17.56
N ASN A 292 6.10 -29.35 17.98
CA ASN A 292 6.68 -29.43 19.32
C ASN A 292 7.80 -28.41 19.51
N ASP A 293 8.66 -28.26 18.49
CA ASP A 293 9.74 -27.27 18.50
C ASP A 293 9.15 -25.87 18.50
N LEU A 294 8.14 -25.62 17.64
CA LEU A 294 7.40 -24.36 17.59
C LEU A 294 6.75 -23.99 18.93
N GLN A 295 6.20 -24.97 19.65
CA GLN A 295 5.59 -24.74 20.96
C GLN A 295 6.64 -24.39 22.02
N THR A 296 7.78 -25.08 21.98
CA THR A 296 8.89 -24.90 22.93
C THR A 296 9.57 -23.55 22.71
N GLU A 297 9.89 -23.23 21.47
CA GLU A 297 10.45 -21.93 21.09
C GLU A 297 9.44 -20.80 21.33
N GLY A 298 8.17 -21.01 20.98
CA GLY A 298 7.11 -20.05 21.25
C GLY A 298 6.92 -19.75 22.74
N LYS A 299 7.06 -20.76 23.60
CA LYS A 299 7.06 -20.57 25.05
C LYS A 299 8.27 -19.76 25.51
N GLN A 300 9.47 -20.21 25.13
CA GLN A 300 10.71 -19.57 25.56
C GLN A 300 10.74 -18.09 25.14
N LEU A 301 10.42 -17.81 23.88
CA LEU A 301 10.36 -16.45 23.36
C LEU A 301 9.34 -15.60 24.11
N LEU A 302 8.15 -16.13 24.38
CA LEU A 302 7.12 -15.38 25.09
C LEU A 302 7.51 -15.07 26.54
N ASP A 303 8.19 -15.99 27.22
CA ASP A 303 8.74 -15.75 28.56
C ASP A 303 9.83 -14.65 28.52
N GLU A 304 10.72 -14.66 27.52
CA GLU A 304 11.75 -13.62 27.33
C GLU A 304 11.17 -12.25 26.96
N ILE A 305 10.13 -12.21 26.12
CA ILE A 305 9.41 -10.97 25.76
C ILE A 305 8.65 -10.42 26.96
N ASN A 306 8.03 -11.29 27.76
CA ASN A 306 7.37 -10.89 28.98
C ASN A 306 8.35 -10.31 30.01
N ASP A 307 9.58 -10.86 30.08
CA ASP A 307 10.68 -10.28 30.86
C ASP A 307 11.06 -8.88 30.34
N TRP A 308 11.17 -8.70 29.02
CA TRP A 308 11.42 -7.38 28.43
C TRP A 308 10.30 -6.37 28.73
N PHE A 309 9.02 -6.78 28.63
CA PHE A 309 7.90 -5.91 28.99
C PHE A 309 7.97 -5.52 30.46
N ALA A 310 8.24 -6.48 31.35
CA ALA A 310 8.39 -6.22 32.78
C ALA A 310 9.56 -5.28 33.09
N ALA A 311 10.71 -5.46 32.44
CA ALA A 311 11.88 -4.58 32.58
C ALA A 311 11.56 -3.13 32.21
N ASN A 312 10.69 -2.95 31.21
CA ASN A 312 10.22 -1.66 30.74
C ASN A 312 8.91 -1.21 31.42
N LYS A 313 8.51 -1.82 32.54
CA LYS A 313 7.26 -1.51 33.26
C LYS A 313 6.00 -1.51 32.39
N LEU A 314 5.99 -2.31 31.33
CA LEU A 314 4.81 -2.57 30.49
C LEU A 314 4.18 -3.89 30.92
N VAL A 315 2.85 -3.96 30.90
CA VAL A 315 2.10 -5.10 31.43
C VAL A 315 1.41 -5.84 30.31
N LEU A 316 1.85 -7.06 30.02
CA LEU A 316 1.18 -7.95 29.07
C LEU A 316 -0.13 -8.48 29.66
N ASN A 317 -1.22 -8.33 28.94
CA ASN A 317 -2.51 -8.91 29.31
C ASN A 317 -2.60 -10.33 28.76
N VAL A 318 -2.28 -11.33 29.58
CA VAL A 318 -2.25 -12.75 29.15
C VAL A 318 -3.63 -13.21 28.66
N ASP A 319 -4.72 -12.81 29.32
CA ASP A 319 -6.09 -13.21 28.95
C ASP A 319 -6.55 -12.66 27.60
N ARG A 320 -5.97 -11.53 27.18
CA ARG A 320 -6.24 -10.89 25.88
C ARG A 320 -5.12 -11.10 24.86
N THR A 321 -4.10 -11.85 25.24
CA THR A 321 -3.03 -12.27 24.33
C THR A 321 -3.46 -13.58 23.72
N PHE A 322 -3.41 -13.67 22.40
CA PHE A 322 -3.87 -14.83 21.66
C PHE A 322 -2.77 -15.32 20.73
N ASN A 323 -2.73 -16.63 20.48
CA ASN A 323 -1.92 -17.17 19.41
C ASN A 323 -2.79 -17.66 18.26
N MET A 324 -2.24 -17.67 17.06
CA MET A 324 -2.88 -18.21 15.86
C MET A 324 -1.86 -18.99 15.06
N LEU A 325 -2.14 -20.27 14.88
CA LEU A 325 -1.37 -21.15 14.01
C LEU A 325 -1.95 -21.08 12.60
N PHE A 326 -1.21 -20.50 11.66
CA PHE A 326 -1.66 -20.33 10.28
C PHE A 326 -1.57 -21.65 9.51
N GLN A 327 -2.71 -22.08 8.97
CA GLN A 327 -2.97 -23.41 8.45
C GLN A 327 -3.83 -23.37 7.17
N PRO A 328 -3.34 -22.78 6.07
CA PRO A 328 -4.14 -22.61 4.85
C PRO A 328 -4.62 -23.93 4.20
N ASN A 329 -3.88 -25.05 4.38
CA ASN A 329 -4.15 -26.32 3.68
C ASN A 329 -4.27 -27.57 4.56
N LYS A 330 -4.05 -27.48 5.88
CA LYS A 330 -4.12 -28.64 6.79
C LYS A 330 -4.62 -28.20 8.16
N LYS A 331 -5.69 -28.83 8.67
CA LYS A 331 -6.10 -28.67 10.08
C LYS A 331 -5.25 -29.60 10.93
N ILE A 332 -4.15 -29.08 11.47
CA ILE A 332 -3.22 -29.88 12.27
C ILE A 332 -3.61 -29.81 13.77
N GLY A 333 -4.44 -28.84 14.15
CA GLY A 333 -4.94 -28.66 15.51
C GLY A 333 -4.63 -27.27 16.06
N GLU A 334 -4.97 -27.05 17.33
CA GLU A 334 -4.69 -25.85 18.10
C GLU A 334 -3.39 -26.03 18.90
N LEU A 335 -2.59 -24.97 19.01
CA LEU A 335 -1.31 -25.01 19.73
C LEU A 335 -1.35 -24.00 20.88
N ASN A 336 -1.63 -24.48 22.09
CA ASN A 336 -1.63 -23.62 23.27
C ASN A 336 -0.20 -23.44 23.79
N ILE A 337 0.19 -22.20 24.06
CA ILE A 337 1.48 -21.87 24.65
C ILE A 337 1.26 -21.58 26.14
N ALA A 338 1.88 -22.35 27.02
CA ALA A 338 1.86 -22.10 28.46
C ALA A 338 3.07 -21.25 28.87
N THR A 339 2.85 -20.20 29.65
CA THR A 339 3.88 -19.29 30.20
C THR A 339 3.96 -19.43 31.72
N GLU A 340 5.00 -18.86 32.33
CA GLU A 340 5.12 -18.78 33.81
C GLU A 340 3.90 -18.09 34.47
N ASN A 341 3.19 -17.21 33.75
CA ASN A 341 2.13 -16.35 34.28
C ASN A 341 0.70 -16.68 33.76
N GLY A 342 0.52 -17.82 33.07
CA GLY A 342 -0.77 -18.24 32.51
C GLY A 342 -0.65 -18.95 31.16
N SER A 343 -1.76 -19.30 30.51
CA SER A 343 -1.76 -19.90 29.17
C SER A 343 -2.32 -18.94 28.12
N VAL A 344 -1.58 -18.79 27.01
CA VAL A 344 -2.06 -18.07 25.83
C VAL A 344 -2.97 -18.99 25.05
N THR A 345 -4.22 -18.55 24.88
CA THR A 345 -5.24 -19.34 24.17
C THR A 345 -5.08 -19.22 22.66
N SER A 346 -5.22 -20.36 21.98
CA SER A 346 -5.27 -20.41 20.52
C SER A 346 -6.61 -19.91 20.01
N GLN A 347 -6.58 -18.97 19.06
CA GLN A 347 -7.76 -18.49 18.35
C GLN A 347 -7.67 -18.78 16.85
N GLN A 348 -8.80 -19.19 16.27
CA GLN A 348 -8.89 -19.46 14.83
C GLN A 348 -9.13 -18.19 14.00
N HIS A 349 -9.65 -17.13 14.62
CA HIS A 349 -9.82 -15.83 13.99
C HIS A 349 -9.74 -14.71 15.01
N LEU A 350 -9.20 -13.54 14.63
CA LEU A 350 -9.15 -12.35 15.47
C LEU A 350 -9.17 -11.07 14.64
N LYS A 351 -9.51 -9.95 15.27
CA LYS A 351 -9.48 -8.63 14.62
C LYS A 351 -8.11 -8.00 14.86
N PHE A 352 -7.31 -7.88 13.81
CA PHE A 352 -5.98 -7.26 13.83
C PHE A 352 -6.00 -6.00 12.97
N LEU A 353 -5.60 -4.86 13.55
CA LEU A 353 -5.56 -3.57 12.86
C LEU A 353 -6.83 -3.27 12.06
N GLY A 354 -8.00 -3.56 12.63
CA GLY A 354 -9.30 -3.29 12.00
C GLY A 354 -9.81 -4.35 11.01
N VAL A 355 -9.01 -5.36 10.65
CA VAL A 355 -9.39 -6.46 9.73
C VAL A 355 -9.49 -7.77 10.50
N TYR A 356 -10.50 -8.61 10.21
CA TYR A 356 -10.52 -9.96 10.77
C TYR A 356 -9.61 -10.89 9.96
N ILE A 357 -8.62 -11.46 10.63
CA ILE A 357 -7.72 -12.47 10.08
C ILE A 357 -8.16 -13.84 10.63
N ASP A 358 -8.18 -14.85 9.76
CA ASP A 358 -8.42 -16.24 10.13
C ASP A 358 -7.21 -17.11 9.81
N ASN A 359 -7.07 -18.22 10.55
CA ASN A 359 -5.94 -19.15 10.41
C ASN A 359 -5.79 -19.74 9.00
N ALA A 360 -6.86 -19.76 8.19
CA ALA A 360 -6.86 -20.25 6.82
C ALA A 360 -6.77 -19.11 5.77
N LEU A 361 -6.72 -17.85 6.20
CA LEU A 361 -6.69 -16.64 5.36
C LEU A 361 -7.82 -16.61 4.31
N ASN A 362 -9.02 -17.05 4.69
CA ASN A 362 -10.19 -17.10 3.80
C ASN A 362 -11.05 -15.83 3.83
N TRP A 363 -10.87 -14.97 4.84
CA TRP A 363 -11.53 -13.68 5.04
C TRP A 363 -13.05 -13.73 5.20
N LYS A 364 -13.64 -14.89 5.52
CA LYS A 364 -15.10 -15.05 5.71
C LYS A 364 -15.60 -14.24 6.89
N ASN A 365 -14.90 -14.29 8.03
CA ASN A 365 -15.27 -13.54 9.22
C ASN A 365 -15.22 -12.03 8.97
N HIS A 366 -14.19 -11.57 8.24
CA HIS A 366 -14.05 -10.17 7.84
C HIS A 366 -15.20 -9.71 6.94
N THR A 367 -15.44 -10.43 5.85
CA THR A 367 -16.50 -10.08 4.89
C THR A 367 -17.89 -10.12 5.54
N SER A 368 -18.17 -11.06 6.44
CA SER A 368 -19.42 -11.10 7.20
C SER A 368 -19.60 -9.87 8.10
N SER A 369 -18.57 -9.49 8.86
CA SER A 369 -18.60 -8.30 9.73
C SER A 369 -18.72 -7.00 8.92
N LEU A 370 -17.95 -6.90 7.83
CA LEU A 370 -18.02 -5.78 6.89
C LEU A 370 -19.43 -5.65 6.29
N ASN A 371 -20.03 -6.76 5.85
CA ASN A 371 -21.37 -6.76 5.23
C ASN A 371 -22.46 -6.27 6.20
N LYS A 372 -22.33 -6.52 7.51
CA LYS A 372 -23.22 -5.95 8.54
C LYS A 372 -23.07 -4.42 8.59
N SER A 373 -21.83 -3.93 8.65
CA SER A 373 -21.52 -2.50 8.67
C SER A 373 -21.99 -1.78 7.40
N LEU A 374 -21.76 -2.38 6.22
CA LEU A 374 -22.24 -1.86 4.94
C LEU A 374 -23.77 -1.85 4.84
N SER A 375 -24.45 -2.81 5.46
CA SER A 375 -25.92 -2.80 5.51
C SER A 375 -26.46 -1.64 6.34
N SER A 376 -25.79 -1.29 7.45
CA SER A 376 -26.07 -0.07 8.22
C SER A 376 -25.81 1.19 7.38
N ALA A 377 -24.68 1.24 6.65
CA ALA A 377 -24.39 2.34 5.75
C ALA A 377 -25.44 2.50 4.63
N ILE A 378 -25.97 1.41 4.08
CA ILE A 378 -27.08 1.47 3.12
C ILE A 378 -28.34 2.07 3.74
N TYR A 379 -28.64 1.76 5.01
CA TYR A 379 -29.75 2.39 5.72
C TYR A 379 -29.53 3.90 5.84
N ALA A 380 -28.35 4.34 6.26
CA ALA A 380 -27.99 5.76 6.33
C ALA A 380 -28.16 6.48 4.98
N ILE A 381 -27.70 5.87 3.88
CA ILE A 381 -27.85 6.38 2.52
C ILE A 381 -29.32 6.55 2.14
N ARG A 382 -30.18 5.58 2.49
CA ARG A 382 -31.63 5.67 2.20
C ARG A 382 -32.27 6.82 2.96
N THR A 383 -31.98 6.95 4.25
CA THR A 383 -32.51 8.01 5.10
C THR A 383 -32.06 9.39 4.61
N ALA A 384 -30.76 9.55 4.32
CA ALA A 384 -30.20 10.79 3.79
C ALA A 384 -30.84 11.17 2.46
N LYS A 385 -31.02 10.19 1.57
CA LYS A 385 -31.70 10.42 0.28
C LYS A 385 -33.15 10.88 0.44
N GLN A 386 -33.90 10.23 1.33
CA GLN A 386 -35.32 10.54 1.54
C GLN A 386 -35.52 11.96 2.10
N ASN A 387 -34.61 12.42 2.96
CA ASN A 387 -34.78 13.68 3.67
C ASN A 387 -34.07 14.87 3.02
N ILE A 388 -32.93 14.65 2.36
CA ILE A 388 -32.02 15.73 1.91
C ILE A 388 -31.72 15.66 0.41
N GLY A 389 -31.86 14.48 -0.21
CA GLY A 389 -31.73 14.30 -1.66
C GLY A 389 -30.48 13.53 -2.10
N ARG A 390 -30.29 13.44 -3.42
CA ARG A 390 -29.33 12.51 -4.05
C ARG A 390 -27.86 12.89 -3.80
N GLU A 391 -27.53 14.18 -3.84
CA GLU A 391 -26.13 14.62 -3.72
C GLU A 391 -25.58 14.30 -2.32
N VAL A 392 -26.36 14.58 -1.28
CA VAL A 392 -25.98 14.23 0.09
C VAL A 392 -25.90 12.71 0.28
N ALA A 393 -26.79 11.94 -0.34
CA ALA A 393 -26.70 10.48 -0.33
C ALA A 393 -25.42 9.95 -0.99
N MET A 394 -24.93 10.61 -2.04
CA MET A 394 -23.62 10.32 -2.66
C MET A 394 -22.47 10.68 -1.72
N THR A 395 -22.55 11.81 -1.01
CA THR A 395 -21.56 12.18 0.01
C THR A 395 -21.51 11.14 1.12
N VAL A 396 -22.65 10.72 1.67
CA VAL A 396 -22.74 9.66 2.70
C VAL A 396 -22.19 8.34 2.17
N TYR A 397 -22.43 8.01 0.90
CA TYR A 397 -21.83 6.85 0.26
C TYR A 397 -20.30 6.90 0.29
N TYR A 398 -19.68 7.99 -0.18
CA TYR A 398 -18.21 8.07 -0.17
C TYR A 398 -17.62 8.15 1.23
N ALA A 399 -18.30 8.85 2.12
CA ALA A 399 -17.79 9.15 3.45
C ALA A 399 -17.90 7.96 4.41
N TYR A 400 -18.97 7.14 4.30
CA TYR A 400 -19.18 6.00 5.19
C TYR A 400 -19.13 4.65 4.47
N PHE A 401 -19.87 4.45 3.37
CA PHE A 401 -19.90 3.15 2.70
C PHE A 401 -18.56 2.81 2.02
N TYR A 402 -18.03 3.76 1.25
CA TYR A 402 -16.81 3.58 0.47
C TYR A 402 -15.56 3.54 1.35
N SER A 403 -15.51 4.33 2.44
CA SER A 403 -14.40 4.29 3.40
C SER A 403 -14.27 2.92 4.08
N LEU A 404 -15.40 2.31 4.48
CA LEU A 404 -15.44 0.93 4.97
C LEU A 404 -15.00 -0.08 3.90
N LEU A 405 -15.44 0.11 2.65
CA LEU A 405 -15.10 -0.77 1.53
C LEU A 405 -13.62 -0.69 1.12
N GLN A 406 -13.00 0.49 1.26
CA GLN A 406 -11.63 0.74 0.86
C GLN A 406 -10.61 0.13 1.84
N TYR A 407 -10.95 0.03 3.11
CA TYR A 407 -10.01 -0.41 4.15
C TYR A 407 -9.57 -1.87 3.96
N GLY A 408 -8.27 -2.08 3.74
CA GLY A 408 -7.64 -3.39 3.58
C GLY A 408 -8.11 -4.18 2.36
N VAL A 409 -8.74 -3.54 1.38
CA VAL A 409 -9.30 -4.20 0.18
C VAL A 409 -8.25 -4.98 -0.61
N GLU A 410 -6.98 -4.55 -0.54
CA GLU A 410 -5.82 -5.20 -1.15
C GLU A 410 -5.63 -6.66 -0.66
N PHE A 411 -6.10 -6.97 0.55
CA PHE A 411 -6.00 -8.31 1.16
C PHE A 411 -7.24 -9.16 0.91
N TRP A 412 -8.43 -8.64 1.26
CA TRP A 412 -9.67 -9.43 1.23
C TRP A 412 -10.45 -9.29 -0.08
N GLY A 413 -10.06 -8.39 -1.00
CA GLY A 413 -10.83 -8.04 -2.20
C GLY A 413 -11.02 -9.18 -3.22
N ILE A 414 -10.22 -10.24 -3.15
CA ILE A 414 -10.36 -11.48 -3.96
C ILE A 414 -10.95 -12.65 -3.14
N SER A 415 -11.34 -12.40 -1.89
CA SER A 415 -11.96 -13.44 -1.07
C SER A 415 -13.30 -13.90 -1.65
N VAL A 416 -13.74 -15.09 -1.24
CA VAL A 416 -15.02 -15.66 -1.69
C VAL A 416 -16.19 -14.74 -1.31
N GLY A 417 -16.11 -14.09 -0.13
CA GLY A 417 -17.14 -13.17 0.37
C GLY A 417 -17.20 -11.81 -0.36
N ALA A 418 -16.19 -11.47 -1.18
CA ALA A 418 -16.17 -10.22 -1.94
C ALA A 418 -17.36 -10.11 -2.91
N LYS A 419 -17.89 -11.24 -3.40
CA LYS A 419 -19.10 -11.28 -4.23
C LYS A 419 -20.31 -10.69 -3.50
N ASP A 420 -20.52 -11.09 -2.25
CA ASP A 420 -21.65 -10.62 -1.43
C ASP A 420 -21.50 -9.13 -1.09
N THR A 421 -20.27 -8.70 -0.78
CA THR A 421 -19.94 -7.29 -0.57
C THR A 421 -20.22 -6.45 -1.82
N PHE A 422 -19.92 -6.96 -3.02
CA PHE A 422 -20.26 -6.29 -4.28
C PHE A 422 -21.78 -6.23 -4.51
N LEU A 423 -22.54 -7.25 -4.10
CA LEU A 423 -24.01 -7.18 -4.13
C LEU A 423 -24.54 -6.05 -3.23
N LEU A 424 -23.96 -5.85 -2.04
CA LEU A 424 -24.29 -4.73 -1.17
C LEU A 424 -23.92 -3.39 -1.80
N GLN A 425 -22.76 -3.29 -2.46
CA GLN A 425 -22.39 -2.07 -3.20
C GLN A 425 -23.45 -1.75 -4.26
N LYS A 426 -23.90 -2.74 -5.04
CA LYS A 426 -25.01 -2.53 -5.99
C LYS A 426 -26.30 -2.11 -5.28
N ARG A 427 -26.62 -2.65 -4.10
CA ARG A 427 -27.80 -2.21 -3.32
C ARG A 427 -27.68 -0.75 -2.87
N ALA A 428 -26.49 -0.29 -2.50
CA ALA A 428 -26.22 1.11 -2.18
C ALA A 428 -26.48 2.01 -3.39
N ILE A 429 -25.92 1.66 -4.57
CA ILE A 429 -26.17 2.39 -5.81
C ILE A 429 -27.67 2.41 -6.15
N ARG A 430 -28.38 1.28 -6.04
CA ARG A 430 -29.84 1.26 -6.26
C ARG A 430 -30.58 2.18 -5.30
N ALA A 431 -30.17 2.22 -4.03
CA ALA A 431 -30.76 3.13 -3.05
C ALA A 431 -30.55 4.60 -3.47
N ILE A 432 -29.34 4.98 -3.90
CA ILE A 432 -29.02 6.34 -4.33
C ILE A 432 -29.80 6.76 -5.59
N PHE A 433 -29.91 5.88 -6.59
CA PHE A 433 -30.50 6.22 -7.89
C PHE A 433 -31.96 5.76 -8.09
N SER A 434 -32.63 5.23 -7.05
CA SER A 434 -34.03 4.73 -7.12
C SER A 434 -34.23 3.65 -8.19
N LEU A 435 -33.26 2.73 -8.31
CA LEU A 435 -33.30 1.72 -9.35
C LEU A 435 -34.13 0.51 -8.94
N GLY A 436 -34.83 -0.09 -9.91
CA GLY A 436 -35.52 -1.36 -9.72
C GLY A 436 -34.57 -2.51 -9.38
N ARG A 437 -35.10 -3.56 -8.73
CA ARG A 437 -34.32 -4.73 -8.28
C ARG A 437 -33.51 -5.38 -9.41
N LEU A 438 -34.11 -5.52 -10.60
CA LEU A 438 -33.51 -6.18 -11.76
C LEU A 438 -32.77 -5.20 -12.71
N GLN A 439 -32.90 -3.89 -12.49
CA GLN A 439 -32.26 -2.90 -13.36
C GLN A 439 -30.74 -2.98 -13.24
N SER A 440 -30.06 -2.81 -14.38
CA SER A 440 -28.59 -2.81 -14.44
C SER A 440 -28.01 -1.55 -13.79
N CYS A 441 -27.02 -1.73 -12.91
CA CYS A 441 -26.27 -0.62 -12.30
C CYS A 441 -25.09 -0.15 -13.15
N ARG A 442 -24.79 -0.79 -14.30
CA ARG A 442 -23.54 -0.60 -15.05
C ARG A 442 -23.35 0.85 -15.52
N ALA A 443 -24.40 1.45 -16.10
CA ALA A 443 -24.37 2.85 -16.55
C ALA A 443 -24.08 3.80 -15.37
N TYR A 444 -24.78 3.62 -14.24
CA TYR A 444 -24.62 4.45 -13.05
C TYR A 444 -23.20 4.42 -12.46
N PHE A 445 -22.53 3.26 -12.44
CA PHE A 445 -21.11 3.20 -12.05
C PHE A 445 -20.22 4.00 -13.01
N LYS A 446 -20.45 3.87 -14.33
CA LYS A 446 -19.64 4.53 -15.36
C LYS A 446 -19.85 6.05 -15.36
N ASP A 447 -21.10 6.49 -15.44
CA ASP A 447 -21.46 7.89 -15.65
C ASP A 447 -21.12 8.74 -14.42
N ASN A 448 -21.21 8.17 -13.22
CA ASN A 448 -20.84 8.83 -11.97
C ASN A 448 -19.40 8.51 -11.52
N LYS A 449 -18.59 7.84 -12.35
CA LYS A 449 -17.18 7.50 -12.08
C LYS A 449 -16.97 6.79 -10.73
N ILE A 450 -17.89 5.90 -10.36
CA ILE A 450 -17.82 5.14 -9.10
C ILE A 450 -17.03 3.86 -9.37
N PHE A 451 -15.97 3.61 -8.60
CA PHE A 451 -15.28 2.33 -8.68
C PHE A 451 -16.16 1.18 -8.17
N THR A 452 -16.29 0.14 -9.01
CA THR A 452 -16.77 -1.16 -8.54
C THR A 452 -15.76 -1.76 -7.57
N LEU A 453 -16.18 -2.67 -6.68
CA LEU A 453 -15.27 -3.36 -5.77
C LEU A 453 -14.04 -3.96 -6.49
N THR A 454 -14.23 -4.56 -7.66
CA THR A 454 -13.12 -5.10 -8.47
C THR A 454 -12.18 -4.01 -8.96
N ASN A 455 -12.71 -2.89 -9.47
CA ASN A 455 -11.87 -1.79 -9.92
C ASN A 455 -11.15 -1.12 -8.74
N LEU A 456 -11.80 -1.02 -7.59
CA LEU A 456 -11.21 -0.51 -6.35
C LEU A 456 -10.05 -1.40 -5.89
N TYR A 457 -10.26 -2.72 -5.87
CA TYR A 457 -9.20 -3.69 -5.58
C TYR A 457 -8.01 -3.53 -6.53
N ILE A 458 -8.25 -3.50 -7.85
CA ILE A 458 -7.20 -3.34 -8.86
C ILE A 458 -6.44 -2.03 -8.65
N TYR A 459 -7.16 -0.92 -8.49
CA TYR A 459 -6.58 0.40 -8.32
C TYR A 459 -5.72 0.49 -7.06
N ARG A 460 -6.24 0.03 -5.93
CA ARG A 460 -5.54 0.06 -4.63
C ARG A 460 -4.32 -0.85 -4.61
N THR A 461 -4.44 -2.05 -5.16
CA THR A 461 -3.31 -2.99 -5.29
C THR A 461 -2.25 -2.45 -6.25
N ALA A 462 -2.66 -1.79 -7.35
CA ALA A 462 -1.74 -1.15 -8.27
C ALA A 462 -0.95 -0.01 -7.61
N ILE A 463 -1.61 0.84 -6.81
CA ILE A 463 -0.93 1.91 -6.06
C ILE A 463 0.08 1.32 -5.07
N LEU A 464 -0.31 0.29 -4.32
CA LEU A 464 0.56 -0.38 -3.37
C LEU A 464 1.85 -0.86 -4.04
N MET A 465 1.72 -1.55 -5.18
CA MET A 465 2.88 -2.06 -5.93
C MET A 465 3.68 -0.97 -6.63
N PHE A 466 3.02 0.10 -7.08
CA PHE A 466 3.71 1.22 -7.69
C PHE A 466 4.58 1.97 -6.69
N ASN A 467 4.13 2.10 -5.45
CA ASN A 467 4.93 2.68 -4.36
C ASN A 467 6.13 1.78 -4.01
N GLU A 468 5.95 0.46 -4.06
CA GLU A 468 7.01 -0.53 -3.77
C GLU A 468 7.89 -0.87 -4.98
N ARG A 469 7.70 -0.23 -6.14
CA ARG A 469 8.31 -0.66 -7.42
C ARG A 469 9.84 -0.72 -7.41
N GLU A 470 10.50 0.09 -6.61
CA GLU A 470 11.97 0.15 -6.49
C GLU A 470 12.54 -1.06 -5.73
N ASN A 471 11.71 -1.68 -4.89
CA ASN A 471 12.06 -2.88 -4.14
C ASN A 471 11.81 -4.17 -4.95
N LEU A 472 11.03 -4.09 -6.04
CA LEU A 472 10.67 -5.23 -6.88
C LEU A 472 11.82 -5.61 -7.82
N THR A 473 11.96 -6.91 -8.08
CA THR A 473 12.92 -7.44 -9.05
C THR A 473 12.33 -7.42 -10.45
N MET A 474 13.09 -6.97 -11.45
CA MET A 474 12.73 -7.04 -12.86
C MET A 474 13.40 -8.24 -13.54
N HIS A 475 12.84 -8.68 -14.68
CA HIS A 475 13.50 -9.70 -15.49
C HIS A 475 14.88 -9.26 -16.00
N SER A 476 15.07 -7.96 -16.25
CA SER A 476 16.35 -7.34 -16.60
C SER A 476 17.44 -7.48 -15.53
N ASP A 477 17.06 -7.64 -14.26
CA ASP A 477 18.02 -7.82 -13.16
C ASP A 477 18.63 -9.24 -13.17
N ILE A 478 17.97 -10.19 -13.83
CA ILE A 478 18.31 -11.61 -13.83
C ILE A 478 19.00 -12.02 -15.12
N HIS A 479 18.60 -11.43 -16.25
CA HIS A 479 19.08 -11.79 -17.58
C HIS A 479 19.49 -10.56 -18.39
N THR A 480 20.64 -10.62 -19.06
CA THR A 480 21.20 -9.54 -19.89
C THR A 480 20.75 -9.59 -21.35
N TYR A 481 19.94 -10.58 -21.75
CA TYR A 481 19.45 -10.75 -23.12
C TYR A 481 18.00 -10.29 -23.26
N PHE A 482 17.68 -9.70 -24.42
CA PHE A 482 16.37 -9.09 -24.67
C PHE A 482 15.27 -10.16 -24.83
N THR A 483 14.48 -10.38 -23.78
CA THR A 483 13.25 -11.17 -23.85
C THR A 483 12.03 -10.25 -23.99
N ARG A 484 10.92 -10.76 -24.56
CA ARG A 484 9.64 -10.02 -24.67
C ARG A 484 9.10 -9.48 -23.33
N GLY A 485 9.57 -10.04 -22.21
CA GLY A 485 9.21 -9.64 -20.85
C GLY A 485 10.32 -8.92 -20.08
N ASN A 486 11.41 -8.49 -20.72
CA ASN A 486 12.61 -7.99 -20.03
C ASN A 486 12.32 -6.79 -19.09
N GLY A 487 11.39 -5.91 -19.48
CA GLY A 487 10.95 -4.81 -18.63
C GLY A 487 10.01 -5.21 -17.50
N ALA A 488 9.39 -6.39 -17.53
CA ALA A 488 8.36 -6.78 -16.55
C ALA A 488 8.95 -7.11 -15.17
N PHE A 489 8.17 -6.86 -14.12
CA PHE A 489 8.51 -7.27 -12.75
C PHE A 489 8.33 -8.78 -12.60
N LEU A 490 9.24 -9.45 -11.90
CA LEU A 490 9.16 -10.88 -11.66
C LEU A 490 8.23 -11.15 -10.46
N PRO A 491 7.09 -11.83 -10.64
CA PRO A 491 6.27 -12.25 -9.51
C PRO A 491 7.00 -13.34 -8.70
N PRO A 492 6.86 -13.36 -7.36
CA PRO A 492 7.43 -14.41 -6.53
C PRO A 492 6.85 -15.79 -6.88
N ASN A 493 7.71 -16.81 -6.84
CA ASN A 493 7.28 -18.19 -7.08
C ASN A 493 6.63 -18.77 -5.82
N PHE A 494 5.32 -18.98 -5.88
CA PHE A 494 4.58 -19.66 -4.82
C PHE A 494 4.05 -21.01 -5.30
N THR A 495 4.20 -22.02 -4.43
CA THR A 495 3.63 -23.35 -4.59
C THR A 495 2.13 -23.38 -4.22
N LEU A 496 1.72 -22.60 -3.22
CA LEU A 496 0.35 -22.53 -2.74
C LEU A 496 -0.49 -21.47 -3.44
N GLU A 497 -1.73 -21.82 -3.80
CA GLU A 497 -2.68 -20.93 -4.47
C GLU A 497 -3.11 -19.74 -3.58
N VAL A 498 -3.19 -19.94 -2.26
CA VAL A 498 -3.51 -18.86 -1.30
C VAL A 498 -2.49 -17.72 -1.40
N ASN A 499 -1.20 -18.05 -1.55
CA ASN A 499 -0.14 -17.06 -1.67
C ASN A 499 -0.20 -16.33 -3.03
N ARG A 500 -0.63 -17.01 -4.10
CA ARG A 500 -0.84 -16.40 -5.43
C ARG A 500 -2.02 -15.41 -5.44
N ARG A 501 -2.96 -15.53 -4.50
CA ARG A 501 -4.05 -14.55 -4.32
C ARG A 501 -3.65 -13.32 -3.51
N GLY A 502 -2.48 -13.36 -2.87
CA GLY A 502 -1.95 -12.23 -2.09
C GLY A 502 -1.52 -11.05 -2.96
N PRO A 503 -1.40 -9.85 -2.35
CA PRO A 503 -1.03 -8.62 -3.07
C PRO A 503 0.38 -8.67 -3.67
N SER A 504 1.31 -9.41 -3.08
CA SER A 504 2.68 -9.56 -3.61
C SER A 504 2.73 -10.26 -4.97
N TYR A 505 1.85 -11.23 -5.22
CA TYR A 505 1.77 -11.91 -6.51
C TYR A 505 0.80 -11.19 -7.46
N MET A 506 -0.45 -10.99 -7.02
CA MET A 506 -1.49 -10.42 -7.88
C MET A 506 -1.20 -8.95 -8.21
N GLY A 507 -0.60 -8.22 -7.29
CA GLY A 507 -0.21 -6.84 -7.51
C GLY A 507 0.85 -6.70 -8.59
N ILE A 508 1.90 -7.54 -8.58
CA ILE A 508 2.90 -7.57 -9.66
C ILE A 508 2.26 -7.93 -10.99
N LYS A 509 1.34 -8.89 -11.00
CA LYS A 509 0.57 -9.25 -12.20
C LYS A 509 -0.27 -8.08 -12.71
N ILE A 510 -0.93 -7.33 -11.83
CA ILE A 510 -1.67 -6.11 -12.19
C ILE A 510 -0.71 -5.08 -12.79
N LEU A 511 0.41 -4.79 -12.10
CA LEU A 511 1.40 -3.80 -12.52
C LEU A 511 2.05 -4.14 -13.87
N ASN A 512 2.31 -5.42 -14.15
CA ASN A 512 2.81 -5.87 -15.44
C ASN A 512 1.78 -5.76 -16.57
N ASN A 513 0.49 -5.93 -16.24
CA ASN A 513 -0.59 -5.75 -17.20
C ASN A 513 -1.01 -4.28 -17.35
N LEU A 514 -0.48 -3.38 -16.52
CA LEU A 514 -0.65 -1.96 -16.75
C LEU A 514 0.10 -1.56 -18.03
N PRO A 515 -0.56 -0.85 -18.94
CA PRO A 515 0.09 -0.29 -20.13
C PRO A 515 1.33 0.51 -19.77
N ARG A 516 2.52 0.07 -20.19
CA ARG A 516 3.78 0.77 -19.90
C ARG A 516 4.13 1.80 -20.96
N GLU A 517 3.84 1.50 -22.23
CA GLU A 517 4.20 2.33 -23.40
C GLU A 517 3.06 2.36 -24.43
N SER A 518 3.16 3.25 -25.43
CA SER A 518 2.26 3.19 -26.61
C SER A 518 2.77 2.11 -27.56
N ALA A 519 1.88 1.22 -28.01
CA ALA A 519 2.24 0.09 -28.86
C ALA A 519 1.39 0.10 -30.13
N VAL A 520 2.07 0.01 -31.28
CA VAL A 520 1.48 -0.04 -32.61
C VAL A 520 2.14 -1.18 -33.37
N ILE A 521 1.35 -1.97 -34.08
CA ILE A 521 1.84 -2.97 -35.04
C ILE A 521 1.62 -2.40 -36.43
N ALA A 522 2.66 -2.44 -37.27
CA ALA A 522 2.57 -2.08 -38.68
C ALA A 522 2.89 -3.31 -39.53
N ALA A 523 2.11 -3.52 -40.59
CA ALA A 523 2.32 -4.54 -41.59
C ALA A 523 2.25 -3.89 -42.97
N ILE A 524 3.20 -4.21 -43.83
CA ILE A 524 3.28 -3.65 -45.18
C ILE A 524 3.11 -4.76 -46.20
N TYR A 525 2.21 -4.52 -47.15
CA TYR A 525 1.96 -5.41 -48.26
C TYR A 525 2.26 -4.67 -49.55
N GLY A 526 3.25 -5.13 -50.30
CA GLY A 526 3.64 -4.48 -51.54
C GLY A 526 4.92 -5.06 -52.10
N PRO A 527 5.13 -4.97 -53.42
CA PRO A 527 4.24 -4.38 -54.42
C PRO A 527 3.07 -5.32 -54.76
N VAL A 528 1.82 -4.83 -54.70
CA VAL A 528 0.60 -5.60 -55.02
C VAL A 528 -0.18 -4.96 -56.18
N GLU A 529 -1.06 -5.74 -56.81
CA GLU A 529 -1.90 -5.27 -57.92
C GLU A 529 -2.86 -4.15 -57.49
N VAL A 530 -2.96 -3.09 -58.29
CA VAL A 530 -3.82 -1.93 -58.03
C VAL A 530 -5.09 -2.01 -58.85
N LYS A 531 -6.21 -1.60 -58.25
CA LYS A 531 -7.46 -1.39 -58.98
C LYS A 531 -7.26 -0.38 -60.11
N THR A 532 -7.83 -0.66 -61.28
CA THR A 532 -7.68 0.14 -62.51
C THR A 532 -7.92 1.63 -62.32
N GLN A 533 -8.85 2.01 -61.44
CA GLN A 533 -9.21 3.41 -61.14
C GLN A 533 -8.12 4.20 -60.41
N ARG A 534 -7.17 3.53 -59.74
CA ARG A 534 -6.16 4.16 -58.88
C ARG A 534 -4.74 4.03 -59.42
N ILE A 535 -4.56 3.38 -60.58
CA ILE A 535 -3.24 3.13 -61.16
C ILE A 535 -2.52 4.45 -61.44
N LEU A 536 -1.27 4.53 -60.98
CA LEU A 536 -0.34 5.57 -61.36
C LEU A 536 0.72 4.97 -62.30
N MET A 537 0.93 5.61 -63.45
CA MET A 537 1.84 5.11 -64.48
C MET A 537 3.32 5.27 -64.09
N GLU A 538 3.64 6.30 -63.32
CA GLU A 538 5.02 6.71 -63.03
C GLU A 538 5.53 6.23 -61.66
N LYS A 539 4.64 5.82 -60.76
CA LYS A 539 4.99 5.43 -59.38
C LYS A 539 3.97 4.49 -58.75
N ALA A 540 4.34 3.88 -57.64
CA ALA A 540 3.45 3.09 -56.81
C ALA A 540 2.39 3.95 -56.11
N VAL A 541 1.21 3.38 -55.91
CA VAL A 541 0.15 3.97 -55.09
C VAL A 541 0.39 3.58 -53.63
N ILE A 542 0.54 4.55 -52.75
CA ILE A 542 0.66 4.29 -51.31
C ILE A 542 -0.72 4.44 -50.66
N GLU A 543 -1.19 3.35 -50.06
CA GLU A 543 -2.40 3.33 -49.24
C GLU A 543 -2.03 3.11 -47.77
N CYS A 544 -2.66 3.85 -46.86
CA CYS A 544 -2.43 3.72 -45.43
C CYS A 544 -3.76 3.53 -44.71
N TYR A 545 -3.84 2.49 -43.88
CA TYR A 545 -5.01 2.18 -43.06
C TYR A 545 -4.58 2.13 -41.60
N TYR A 546 -5.16 2.99 -40.76
CA TYR A 546 -4.93 3.03 -39.33
C TYR A 546 -6.18 2.56 -38.59
N ARG A 547 -6.03 1.49 -37.80
CA ARG A 547 -7.13 0.89 -37.05
C ARG A 547 -6.94 1.15 -35.54
N PRO A 548 -7.86 1.88 -34.90
CA PRO A 548 -7.80 2.07 -33.45
C PRO A 548 -8.08 0.75 -32.73
N LYS A 549 -7.70 0.68 -31.44
CA LYS A 549 -7.90 -0.53 -30.61
C LYS A 549 -9.38 -0.84 -30.38
N ALA A 550 -10.20 0.20 -30.25
CA ALA A 550 -11.62 0.08 -29.95
C ALA A 550 -12.41 1.12 -30.76
N GLY A 551 -13.54 0.69 -31.33
CA GLY A 551 -14.40 1.53 -32.16
C GLY A 551 -14.06 1.48 -33.64
N LEU A 552 -14.89 2.16 -34.44
CA LEU A 552 -14.65 2.36 -35.86
C LEU A 552 -13.67 3.53 -36.06
N PRO A 553 -12.82 3.52 -37.12
CA PRO A 553 -11.90 4.62 -37.41
C PRO A 553 -12.62 5.96 -37.53
N GLY A 554 -12.17 6.95 -36.76
CA GLY A 554 -12.72 8.30 -36.75
C GLY A 554 -11.93 9.30 -37.61
N VAL A 555 -12.29 10.59 -37.52
CA VAL A 555 -11.62 11.67 -38.27
C VAL A 555 -10.14 11.82 -37.85
N GLN A 556 -9.85 11.69 -36.56
CA GLN A 556 -8.46 11.76 -36.06
C GLN A 556 -7.60 10.61 -36.59
N ASP A 557 -8.19 9.43 -36.79
CA ASP A 557 -7.47 8.29 -37.37
C ASP A 557 -7.17 8.52 -38.85
N ARG A 558 -8.10 9.11 -39.60
CA ARG A 558 -7.86 9.55 -40.99
C ARG A 558 -6.76 10.60 -41.09
N PHE A 559 -6.68 11.50 -40.13
CA PHE A 559 -5.60 12.47 -40.07
C PHE A 559 -4.23 11.78 -39.84
N ARG A 560 -4.16 10.80 -38.94
CA ARG A 560 -2.96 9.97 -38.73
C ARG A 560 -2.57 9.19 -39.99
N GLU A 561 -3.54 8.58 -40.69
CA GLU A 561 -3.31 7.92 -41.98
C GLU A 561 -2.67 8.85 -42.99
N SER A 562 -3.18 10.08 -43.11
CA SER A 562 -2.65 11.07 -44.05
C SER A 562 -1.21 11.47 -43.72
N ILE A 563 -0.88 11.66 -42.44
CA ILE A 563 0.50 12.00 -42.03
C ILE A 563 1.46 10.87 -42.42
N ILE A 564 1.12 9.62 -42.05
CA ILE A 564 1.99 8.47 -42.29
C ILE A 564 2.15 8.24 -43.80
N LYS A 565 1.06 8.35 -44.56
CA LYS A 565 1.09 8.26 -46.02
C LYS A 565 2.03 9.29 -46.64
N ASN A 566 1.92 10.56 -46.27
CA ASN A 566 2.75 11.64 -46.82
C ASN A 566 4.24 11.42 -46.50
N ILE A 567 4.57 10.97 -45.28
CA ILE A 567 5.95 10.63 -44.91
C ILE A 567 6.46 9.49 -45.79
N CYS A 568 5.69 8.43 -45.98
CA CYS A 568 6.09 7.28 -46.80
C CYS A 568 6.21 7.64 -48.29
N GLU A 569 5.37 8.52 -48.84
CA GLU A 569 5.51 9.01 -50.23
C GLU A 569 6.83 9.75 -50.47
N THR A 570 7.34 10.45 -49.45
CA THR A 570 8.65 11.11 -49.55
C THR A 570 9.82 10.15 -49.36
N ALA A 571 9.69 9.19 -48.44
CA ALA A 571 10.75 8.28 -48.04
C ALA A 571 10.93 7.08 -48.99
N LEU A 572 9.84 6.53 -49.53
CA LEU A 572 9.90 5.35 -50.40
C LEU A 572 10.32 5.73 -51.84
N ALA A 573 11.08 4.85 -52.48
CA ALA A 573 11.42 4.96 -53.90
C ALA A 573 10.28 4.46 -54.79
N ALA A 574 9.07 5.04 -54.63
CA ALA A 574 7.84 4.57 -55.27
C ALA A 574 7.90 4.53 -56.82
N SER A 575 8.79 5.30 -57.45
CA SER A 575 9.02 5.27 -58.91
C SER A 575 9.59 3.95 -59.43
N LEU A 576 10.17 3.12 -58.56
CA LEU A 576 10.69 1.81 -58.93
C LEU A 576 9.57 0.76 -59.13
N TYR A 577 8.36 1.04 -58.65
CA TYR A 577 7.23 0.11 -58.72
C TYR A 577 6.01 0.75 -59.43
N PRO A 578 6.12 1.08 -60.73
CA PRO A 578 5.00 1.65 -61.48
C PRO A 578 3.84 0.67 -61.56
N ARG A 579 2.60 1.18 -61.57
CA ARG A 579 1.36 0.39 -61.65
C ARG A 579 1.16 -0.63 -60.51
N ALA A 580 1.90 -0.49 -59.41
CA ALA A 580 1.75 -1.30 -58.21
C ALA A 580 1.23 -0.47 -57.02
N ALA A 581 0.75 -1.12 -55.97
CA ALA A 581 0.38 -0.50 -54.72
C ALA A 581 1.25 -1.02 -53.57
N ILE A 582 1.48 -0.15 -52.61
CA ILE A 582 2.10 -0.45 -51.33
C ILE A 582 1.06 -0.10 -50.27
N VAL A 583 0.59 -1.11 -49.55
CA VAL A 583 -0.49 -0.99 -48.55
C VAL A 583 0.11 -1.09 -47.15
N LEU A 584 0.02 0.01 -46.41
CA LEU A 584 0.44 0.15 -45.03
C LEU A 584 -0.77 -0.12 -44.12
N ASN A 585 -0.71 -1.19 -43.32
CA ASN A 585 -1.74 -1.53 -42.34
C ASN A 585 -1.19 -1.34 -40.93
N LEU A 586 -1.73 -0.37 -40.19
CA LEU A 586 -1.37 -0.10 -38.81
C LEU A 586 -2.51 -0.47 -37.86
N GLN A 587 -2.19 -1.20 -36.81
CA GLN A 587 -3.11 -1.55 -35.72
C GLN A 587 -2.60 -0.95 -34.41
N GLU A 588 -3.41 -0.10 -33.81
CA GLU A 588 -3.20 0.36 -32.44
C GLU A 588 -3.41 -0.81 -31.47
N MET A 589 -2.39 -1.10 -30.66
CA MET A 589 -2.45 -2.09 -29.58
C MET A 589 -2.63 -1.41 -28.22
N GLN A 590 -2.05 -0.22 -28.06
CA GLN A 590 -2.02 0.52 -26.79
C GLN A 590 -1.73 2.01 -26.99
N ASN A 591 -2.49 2.88 -26.32
CA ASN A 591 -2.31 4.33 -26.33
C ASN A 591 -1.91 4.87 -24.96
N ARG A 592 -0.81 5.63 -24.91
CA ARG A 592 -0.32 6.39 -23.75
C ARG A 592 0.08 7.83 -24.10
N GLY A 593 -0.38 8.36 -25.24
CA GLY A 593 -0.10 9.75 -25.66
C GLY A 593 1.04 9.93 -26.67
N GLN A 594 1.70 8.85 -27.11
CA GLN A 594 2.78 8.90 -28.13
C GLN A 594 2.45 8.11 -29.40
N LEU A 595 1.16 7.94 -29.71
CA LEU A 595 0.72 7.08 -30.81
C LEU A 595 1.33 7.46 -32.16
N ILE A 596 1.45 8.76 -32.46
CA ILE A 596 1.91 9.23 -33.77
C ILE A 596 3.38 8.86 -33.97
N SER A 597 4.26 9.13 -33.00
CA SER A 597 5.67 8.75 -33.10
C SER A 597 5.86 7.24 -33.15
N SER A 598 5.14 6.49 -32.32
CA SER A 598 5.20 5.03 -32.32
C SER A 598 4.73 4.43 -33.64
N ALA A 599 3.66 4.96 -34.24
CA ALA A 599 3.14 4.51 -35.52
C ALA A 599 4.11 4.77 -36.67
N ILE A 600 4.73 5.95 -36.72
CA ILE A 600 5.72 6.31 -37.74
C ILE A 600 6.96 5.41 -37.61
N ASN A 601 7.48 5.22 -36.39
CA ASN A 601 8.64 4.36 -36.14
C ASN A 601 8.32 2.88 -36.48
N ALA A 602 7.13 2.39 -36.14
CA ALA A 602 6.68 1.05 -36.53
C ALA A 602 6.60 0.89 -38.05
N THR A 603 6.12 1.93 -38.76
CA THR A 603 6.06 1.92 -40.22
C THR A 603 7.45 1.87 -40.84
N CYS A 604 8.41 2.64 -40.33
CA CYS A 604 9.78 2.61 -40.84
C CYS A 604 10.42 1.21 -40.70
N LEU A 605 10.22 0.56 -39.54
CA LEU A 605 10.71 -0.80 -39.31
C LEU A 605 10.03 -1.81 -40.23
N ALA A 606 8.72 -1.69 -40.44
CA ALA A 606 7.99 -2.56 -41.34
C ALA A 606 8.41 -2.36 -42.81
N CYS A 607 8.77 -1.13 -43.23
CA CYS A 607 9.31 -0.86 -44.58
C CYS A 607 10.63 -1.59 -44.78
N LEU A 608 11.53 -1.50 -43.79
CA LEU A 608 12.82 -2.17 -43.80
C LEU A 608 12.65 -3.69 -43.85
N ASP A 609 11.76 -4.25 -43.04
CA ASP A 609 11.47 -5.70 -43.00
C ASP A 609 10.82 -6.20 -44.30
N SER A 610 9.97 -5.39 -44.94
CA SER A 610 9.33 -5.72 -46.22
C SER A 610 10.26 -5.71 -47.43
N GLY A 611 11.49 -5.16 -47.29
CA GLY A 611 12.46 -5.06 -48.38
C GLY A 611 12.09 -4.05 -49.48
N ILE A 612 11.14 -3.15 -49.22
CA ILE A 612 10.78 -2.09 -50.17
C ILE A 612 11.89 -1.04 -50.23
N ASP A 613 12.28 -0.66 -51.45
CA ASP A 613 13.32 0.34 -51.66
C ASP A 613 12.96 1.71 -51.06
N MET A 614 13.83 2.20 -50.17
CA MET A 614 13.69 3.51 -49.52
C MET A 614 14.83 4.45 -49.91
N LYS A 615 14.51 5.73 -50.13
CA LYS A 615 15.49 6.79 -50.36
C LYS A 615 16.29 7.12 -49.09
N PHE A 616 15.65 7.01 -47.93
CA PHE A 616 16.25 7.23 -46.62
C PHE A 616 15.41 6.61 -45.51
N ILE A 617 16.04 6.37 -44.36
CA ILE A 617 15.38 5.93 -43.12
C ILE A 617 14.86 7.17 -42.38
N PHE A 618 13.69 7.05 -41.75
CA PHE A 618 13.08 8.12 -40.97
C PHE A 618 12.77 7.68 -39.54
N ALA A 619 12.83 8.63 -38.60
CA ALA A 619 12.50 8.39 -37.20
C ALA A 619 11.70 9.56 -36.63
N ALA A 620 10.70 9.25 -35.81
CA ALA A 620 9.83 10.21 -35.15
C ALA A 620 10.12 10.25 -33.63
N VAL A 621 10.17 11.47 -33.08
CA VAL A 621 10.35 11.74 -31.65
C VAL A 621 9.20 12.61 -31.16
N SER A 622 8.61 12.22 -30.03
CA SER A 622 7.59 13.02 -29.32
C SER A 622 8.20 13.72 -28.11
N CYS A 623 7.87 14.99 -27.91
CA CYS A 623 8.29 15.79 -26.76
C CYS A 623 7.09 16.57 -26.20
N PHE A 624 7.04 16.70 -24.88
CA PHE A 624 5.95 17.32 -24.14
C PHE A 624 6.48 18.49 -23.33
N LEU A 625 5.77 19.62 -23.38
CA LEU A 625 6.02 20.78 -22.54
C LEU A 625 5.09 20.72 -21.32
N THR A 626 5.67 20.63 -20.13
CA THR A 626 4.92 20.62 -18.86
C THR A 626 4.42 22.03 -18.51
N GLN A 627 3.51 22.11 -17.54
CA GLN A 627 3.08 23.40 -16.98
C GLN A 627 4.23 24.18 -16.31
N THR A 628 5.29 23.49 -15.88
CA THR A 628 6.52 24.09 -15.31
C THR A 628 7.51 24.57 -16.38
N GLU A 629 7.11 24.59 -17.66
CA GLU A 629 7.94 24.96 -18.82
C GLU A 629 9.15 24.03 -19.05
N GLU A 630 9.12 22.82 -18.52
CA GLU A 630 10.14 21.80 -18.73
C GLU A 630 9.77 20.87 -19.90
N PHE A 631 10.78 20.41 -20.63
CA PHE A 631 10.61 19.45 -21.72
C PHE A 631 10.78 18.02 -21.21
N SER A 632 9.83 17.16 -21.54
CA SER A 632 9.83 15.73 -21.20
C SER A 632 9.62 14.89 -22.45
N PHE A 633 10.37 13.80 -22.60
CA PHE A 633 10.11 12.77 -23.62
C PHE A 633 9.13 11.70 -23.15
N ILE A 634 8.65 11.78 -21.90
CA ILE A 634 7.63 10.91 -21.32
C ILE A 634 6.29 11.66 -21.33
N PRO A 635 5.20 11.05 -21.83
CA PRO A 635 3.90 11.71 -21.87
C PRO A 635 3.40 11.95 -20.43
N PRO A 636 2.81 13.12 -20.12
CA PRO A 636 2.26 13.36 -18.80
C PRO A 636 1.09 12.43 -18.50
N ILE A 637 0.95 12.01 -17.24
CA ILE A 637 -0.03 11.02 -16.76
C ILE A 637 -1.49 11.46 -17.09
N ASN A 638 -1.72 12.77 -17.25
CA ASN A 638 -2.96 13.36 -17.76
C ASN A 638 -2.63 14.24 -18.98
N GLU A 639 -3.33 14.05 -20.11
CA GLU A 639 -3.18 14.88 -21.33
C GLU A 639 -3.39 16.39 -21.02
N ASN A 640 -4.28 16.70 -20.07
CA ASN A 640 -4.56 18.07 -19.61
C ASN A 640 -3.40 18.76 -18.84
N ASN A 641 -2.35 18.02 -18.46
CA ASN A 641 -1.19 18.59 -17.78
C ASN A 641 -0.07 18.99 -18.76
N SER A 642 -0.20 18.68 -20.06
CA SER A 642 0.70 19.19 -21.09
C SER A 642 0.22 20.55 -21.58
N ARG A 643 1.14 21.53 -21.61
CA ARG A 643 0.92 22.84 -22.22
C ARG A 643 1.08 22.78 -23.73
N GLY A 644 1.94 21.88 -24.22
CA GLY A 644 2.11 21.57 -25.64
C GLY A 644 2.72 20.20 -25.88
N MET A 645 2.41 19.60 -27.02
CA MET A 645 2.95 18.35 -27.54
C MET A 645 3.59 18.62 -28.90
N PHE A 646 4.79 18.10 -29.11
CA PHE A 646 5.55 18.22 -30.34
C PHE A 646 5.91 16.82 -30.84
N VAL A 647 5.68 16.56 -32.12
CA VAL A 647 6.14 15.36 -32.81
C VAL A 647 6.94 15.79 -34.02
N PHE A 648 8.20 15.40 -34.08
CA PHE A 648 9.10 15.70 -35.20
C PHE A 648 9.57 14.43 -35.86
N VAL A 649 9.61 14.44 -37.19
CA VAL A 649 10.10 13.32 -38.00
C VAL A 649 11.36 13.77 -38.73
N PHE A 650 12.43 13.01 -38.58
CA PHE A 650 13.74 13.33 -39.14
C PHE A 650 14.16 12.31 -40.19
N ASN A 651 14.96 12.78 -41.15
CA ASN A 651 15.69 11.95 -42.09
C ASN A 651 17.09 11.61 -41.53
N ASN A 652 17.50 10.34 -41.61
CA ASN A 652 18.82 9.89 -41.19
C ASN A 652 19.99 10.53 -41.98
N THR A 653 19.81 10.78 -43.29
CA THR A 653 20.90 11.22 -44.18
C THR A 653 21.18 12.71 -44.05
N SER A 654 20.13 13.53 -44.09
CA SER A 654 20.24 15.01 -44.07
C SER A 654 20.05 15.61 -42.67
N GLY A 655 19.51 14.87 -41.71
CA GLY A 655 19.05 15.41 -40.42
C GLY A 655 17.91 16.44 -40.57
N SER A 656 17.33 16.56 -41.77
CA SER A 656 16.25 17.51 -42.06
C SER A 656 14.91 17.00 -41.52
N ILE A 657 14.02 17.93 -41.25
CA ILE A 657 12.66 17.63 -40.80
C ILE A 657 11.84 17.20 -42.02
N LEU A 658 11.13 16.08 -41.91
CA LEU A 658 10.20 15.57 -42.92
C LEU A 658 8.77 15.98 -42.61
N ALA A 659 8.39 15.90 -41.34
CA ALA A 659 7.08 16.30 -40.85
C ALA A 659 7.20 16.85 -39.43
N SER A 660 6.31 17.78 -39.10
CA SER A 660 6.11 18.27 -37.75
C SER A 660 4.62 18.29 -37.45
N HIS A 661 4.24 17.73 -36.31
CA HIS A 661 2.88 17.80 -35.78
C HIS A 661 2.96 18.38 -34.38
N THR A 662 2.13 19.39 -34.10
CA THR A 662 2.16 20.10 -32.82
C THR A 662 0.76 20.38 -32.33
N GLU A 663 0.54 20.21 -31.03
CA GLU A 663 -0.73 20.50 -30.35
C GLU A 663 -0.46 21.33 -29.08
N GLY A 664 -1.36 22.25 -28.73
CA GLY A 664 -1.25 23.09 -27.54
C GLY A 664 -0.68 24.49 -27.78
N CYS A 665 -0.29 25.18 -26.70
CA CYS A 665 0.10 26.60 -26.70
C CYS A 665 1.56 26.80 -26.26
N PHE A 666 2.42 27.27 -27.15
CA PHE A 666 3.85 27.44 -26.92
C PHE A 666 4.44 28.61 -27.73
N SER A 667 5.61 29.10 -27.31
CA SER A 667 6.33 30.18 -28.00
C SER A 667 7.20 29.64 -29.16
N VAL A 668 7.61 30.53 -30.07
CA VAL A 668 8.53 30.19 -31.17
C VAL A 668 9.89 29.70 -30.66
N GLU A 669 10.37 30.24 -29.54
CA GLU A 669 11.60 29.80 -28.89
C GLU A 669 11.46 28.38 -28.32
N GLN A 670 10.32 28.09 -27.67
CA GLN A 670 10.00 26.75 -27.16
C GLN A 670 9.93 25.72 -28.30
N TYR A 671 9.35 26.09 -29.44
CA TYR A 671 9.34 25.23 -30.63
C TYR A 671 10.75 24.93 -31.15
N ARG A 672 11.62 25.95 -31.24
CA ARG A 672 13.02 25.77 -31.69
C ARG A 672 13.83 24.90 -30.72
N ARG A 673 13.60 25.05 -29.42
CA ARG A 673 14.24 24.23 -28.37
C ARG A 673 13.75 22.79 -28.37
N ALA A 674 12.44 22.57 -28.54
CA ALA A 674 11.89 21.23 -28.71
C ALA A 674 12.49 20.54 -29.94
N LEU A 675 12.60 21.28 -31.04
CA LEU A 675 13.19 20.76 -32.29
C LEU A 675 14.65 20.34 -32.12
N SER A 676 15.48 21.13 -31.42
CA SER A 676 16.89 20.77 -31.19
C SER A 676 17.02 19.53 -30.31
N LEU A 677 16.22 19.44 -29.23
CA LEU A 677 16.21 18.29 -28.33
C LEU A 677 15.75 17.01 -29.05
N CYS A 678 14.67 17.08 -29.83
CA CYS A 678 14.19 15.95 -30.61
C CYS A 678 15.17 15.52 -31.70
N ARG A 679 15.91 16.46 -32.31
CA ARG A 679 16.95 16.14 -33.30
C ARG A 679 18.08 15.34 -32.66
N GLU A 680 18.49 15.68 -31.45
CA GLU A 680 19.51 14.93 -30.72
C GLU A 680 19.02 13.52 -30.38
N GLU A 681 17.81 13.39 -29.81
CA GLU A 681 17.23 12.08 -29.49
C GLU A 681 16.95 11.21 -30.71
N SER A 682 16.67 11.81 -31.88
CA SER A 682 16.47 11.03 -33.10
C SER A 682 17.70 10.19 -33.48
N LYS A 683 18.91 10.64 -33.11
CA LYS A 683 20.16 9.88 -33.33
C LYS A 683 20.18 8.60 -32.51
N ASN A 684 19.65 8.62 -31.29
CA ASN A 684 19.52 7.43 -30.44
C ASN A 684 18.56 6.41 -31.09
N ILE A 685 17.46 6.88 -31.66
CA ILE A 685 16.50 6.01 -32.37
C ILE A 685 17.13 5.41 -33.63
N PHE A 686 17.86 6.18 -34.43
CA PHE A 686 18.58 5.64 -35.59
C PHE A 686 19.66 4.63 -35.19
N GLY A 687 20.39 4.89 -34.09
CA GLY A 687 21.33 3.92 -33.52
C GLY A 687 20.64 2.62 -33.09
N PHE A 688 19.47 2.72 -32.47
CA PHE A 688 18.64 1.57 -32.12
C PHE A 688 18.20 0.77 -33.34
N ILE A 689 17.65 1.42 -34.38
CA ILE A 689 17.23 0.76 -35.63
C ILE A 689 18.41 0.01 -36.26
N LYS A 690 19.58 0.65 -36.34
CA LYS A 690 20.80 0.02 -36.87
C LYS A 690 21.20 -1.22 -36.06
N THR A 691 21.12 -1.14 -34.74
CA THR A 691 21.48 -2.24 -33.85
C THR A 691 20.47 -3.39 -33.95
N ALA A 692 19.19 -3.07 -34.08
CA ALA A 692 18.12 -4.04 -34.25
C ALA A 692 18.27 -4.82 -35.57
N LEU A 693 18.56 -4.14 -36.69
CA LEU A 693 18.81 -4.79 -37.97
C LEU A 693 20.02 -5.75 -37.91
N LEU A 694 21.15 -5.28 -37.36
CA LEU A 694 22.35 -6.11 -37.19
C LEU A 694 22.14 -7.33 -36.27
N ALA A 695 21.18 -7.26 -35.36
CA ALA A 695 20.83 -8.38 -34.48
C ALA A 695 19.96 -9.42 -35.20
N VAL A 696 19.09 -8.99 -36.12
CA VAL A 696 18.26 -9.88 -36.95
C VAL A 696 19.13 -10.64 -37.96
N ASP A 697 20.10 -9.96 -38.58
CA ASP A 697 21.06 -10.58 -39.52
C ASP A 697 21.99 -11.62 -38.87
N LYS A 698 22.13 -11.60 -37.53
CA LYS A 698 22.90 -12.61 -36.78
C LYS A 698 22.06 -13.83 -36.37
N LEU A 699 20.74 -13.72 -36.47
CA LEU A 699 19.78 -14.76 -36.09
C LEU A 699 19.22 -15.51 -37.31
N GLN A 700 19.27 -14.91 -38.50
CA GLN A 700 19.14 -15.58 -39.80
C GLN A 700 20.48 -16.21 -40.20
#